data_AF-A0A2N0P9E6-F1
#
_entry.id   AF-A0A2N0P9E6-F1
#
_cell.length_a   1.000
_cell.length_b   1.000
_cell.length_c   1.000
_cell.angle_alpha   90.00
_cell.angle_beta   90.00
_cell.angle_gamma   90.00
#
_symmetry.space_group_name_H-M   'P 1'
#
loop_
_entity.id
_entity.type
_entity.pdbx_description
1 polymer ?
#
loop_
_entity_poly.entity_id
_entity_poly.type
_entity_poly.pdbx_seq_one_letter_code
_entity_poly.pdbx_strand_id
1 'polypeptide(L)'
;METKSSNLNISDKNTDTADTVNTKNCLYCNKPFTEELWCKECIDSLEKLAENGIKEEMFNLANRYYNGKGTEKNFEKAFHWYQKAAENGHTDAMFNLAIHYENGKGTEKNLDKAFHWYQKAAEKEHLMAMFNLANGYYNGKGTEKNLEKSFCLYQKAAEKNYLTIMFNLGICYENGIGVEKNLEKAFYWCQKAAENGDEDAIFNLANGYYNGKGTEKNLKKAFYWYQKAAEKEHLMAMFNLANRYYNGEGTEKNLEKAFCWYQKASEKGYTDAMKSLAMCYKNGKGTGKNLEKAFCWYQKAAENGDEKAMYNLGIYYYNGIGTEKNFEKAFYWYQKVAIFNLANRYNNGEGTKNNLEKDFYWYQKAAKNSVKGAMFNLANKYNNGKETKENLEKAFHWYQKAAENGHTGAMFNLANRYYNGKGTEKNLEKALYWCQKAAENGYTDAMNILANRYYIGGGIEKNLEKAFHWYQKAAEIGHTDAMNNLAICYHEGKGTEKNLEKALYLYQKAAENGHTGAIVNLAYGYYNGKGIEKNFKKALYWNQKAAENGDKEAMFNLAISAENGHTGAMNNLAMYYGNGKGIEKNLEKAFHWYQKAAENCYIDAMFNLAICYQNGEGTEKNLEKAFYWYQKAADNGHIDAMFNLAICHEKGEGTEKNLVKTFQWYQKAAKNDDKDAIKSLVTCYENGEGTEKNLEKAFYWYQKVAENEIRLVCNYCNQPYIDYQWCQQCNTKRFQQDFFKWTSKNEFIDKFIQEAQLNAKN
;
A
#
# COMPACT_ATOMS: atom_id res chain seq x y z
N MET A 1 -21.98 -56.00 10.49
CA MET A 1 -20.83 -56.17 11.38
C MET A 1 -19.83 -55.09 11.03
N GLU A 2 -19.58 -54.21 11.99
CA GLU A 2 -18.69 -53.04 11.88
C GLU A 2 -17.24 -53.46 11.63
N THR A 3 -16.56 -52.81 10.69
CA THR A 3 -15.09 -52.73 10.70
C THR A 3 -14.68 -51.27 10.63
N LYS A 4 -14.26 -50.76 11.80
CA LYS A 4 -13.67 -49.45 12.02
C LYS A 4 -12.40 -49.29 11.16
N SER A 5 -12.39 -48.35 10.21
CA SER A 5 -11.15 -47.86 9.62
C SER A 5 -10.54 -46.80 10.55
N SER A 6 -9.43 -47.15 11.19
CA SER A 6 -8.66 -46.27 12.05
C SER A 6 -8.00 -45.14 11.25
N ASN A 7 -8.28 -43.90 11.64
CA ASN A 7 -7.53 -42.70 11.22
C ASN A 7 -6.05 -42.84 11.60
N LEU A 8 -5.16 -42.86 10.62
CA LEU A 8 -3.72 -42.72 10.83
C LEU A 8 -3.31 -41.26 10.61
N ASN A 9 -3.28 -40.51 11.72
CA ASN A 9 -2.57 -39.24 11.83
C ASN A 9 -1.05 -39.53 11.78
N ILE A 10 -0.34 -38.92 10.84
CA ILE A 10 1.14 -38.91 10.83
C ILE A 10 1.59 -37.56 11.39
N SER A 11 2.04 -37.57 12.63
CA SER A 11 2.92 -36.54 13.19
C SER A 11 4.31 -37.14 13.33
N ASP A 12 5.27 -36.59 12.60
CA ASP A 12 6.69 -36.93 12.69
C ASP A 12 7.26 -36.58 14.07
N LYS A 13 7.83 -37.57 14.76
CA LYS A 13 8.90 -37.35 15.74
C LYS A 13 9.94 -38.48 15.62
N ASN A 14 11.14 -38.10 15.20
CA ASN A 14 12.37 -38.89 15.29
C ASN A 14 12.79 -39.08 16.75
N THR A 15 13.26 -40.29 17.08
CA THR A 15 14.25 -40.51 18.15
C THR A 15 15.18 -41.64 17.73
N ASP A 16 16.48 -41.33 17.68
CA ASP A 16 17.59 -42.29 17.53
C ASP A 16 17.70 -43.23 18.73
N THR A 17 17.98 -44.51 18.49
CA THR A 17 18.89 -45.35 19.30
C THR A 17 19.37 -46.55 18.47
N ALA A 18 20.63 -46.91 18.68
CA ALA A 18 21.41 -47.89 17.92
C ALA A 18 21.10 -49.36 18.26
N ASP A 19 21.45 -50.23 17.30
CA ASP A 19 21.72 -51.67 17.39
C ASP A 19 20.65 -52.62 17.94
N THR A 20 19.72 -52.98 17.07
CA THR A 20 19.20 -54.36 16.93
C THR A 20 18.83 -54.58 15.46
N VAL A 21 19.16 -55.74 14.89
CA VAL A 21 18.77 -56.12 13.51
C VAL A 21 17.23 -56.16 13.47
N ASN A 22 16.65 -55.05 13.03
CA ASN A 22 15.23 -54.78 13.10
C ASN A 22 14.60 -55.25 11.78
N THR A 23 14.30 -56.54 11.67
CA THR A 23 13.46 -57.05 10.58
C THR A 23 12.05 -56.48 10.75
N LYS A 24 11.81 -55.30 10.19
CA LYS A 24 10.46 -54.73 10.11
C LYS A 24 9.67 -55.56 9.12
N ASN A 25 8.58 -56.15 9.59
CA ASN A 25 7.63 -56.82 8.73
C ASN A 25 6.86 -55.81 7.89
N CYS A 26 6.44 -56.21 6.69
CA CYS A 26 5.54 -55.40 5.88
C CYS A 26 4.25 -55.16 6.64
N LEU A 27 3.82 -53.91 6.81
CA LEU A 27 2.56 -53.60 7.51
C LEU A 27 1.32 -54.20 6.85
N TYR A 28 1.40 -54.56 5.56
CA TYR A 28 0.29 -55.10 4.79
C TYR A 28 0.27 -56.63 4.75
N CYS A 29 1.41 -57.29 4.46
CA CYS A 29 1.48 -58.74 4.34
C CYS A 29 2.25 -59.45 5.48
N ASN A 30 2.77 -58.68 6.44
CA ASN A 30 3.52 -59.13 7.61
C ASN A 30 4.76 -59.99 7.32
N LYS A 31 5.30 -59.96 6.09
CA LYS A 31 6.55 -60.66 5.71
C LYS A 31 7.80 -59.86 6.14
N PRO A 32 8.87 -60.50 6.64
CA PRO A 32 10.11 -59.84 7.07
C PRO A 32 11.02 -59.45 5.89
N PHE A 33 11.62 -58.26 5.94
CA PHE A 33 12.68 -57.81 5.03
C PHE A 33 13.56 -56.75 5.70
N THR A 34 14.71 -56.48 5.08
CA THR A 34 15.87 -55.93 5.77
C THR A 34 15.92 -54.41 5.88
N GLU A 35 15.14 -53.63 5.13
CA GLU A 35 15.29 -52.15 5.13
C GLU A 35 13.99 -51.32 5.02
N GLU A 36 12.86 -51.85 4.52
CA GLU A 36 11.67 -51.04 4.17
C GLU A 36 10.40 -51.46 4.95
N LEU A 37 9.39 -50.58 5.06
CA LEU A 37 8.11 -50.86 5.78
C LEU A 37 7.02 -51.51 4.91
N TRP A 38 7.16 -51.47 3.58
CA TRP A 38 6.25 -52.08 2.58
C TRP A 38 7.06 -52.77 1.48
N CYS A 39 6.68 -53.99 1.06
CA CYS A 39 7.42 -54.73 0.02
C CYS A 39 6.85 -54.48 -1.39
N LYS A 40 7.68 -54.68 -2.42
CA LYS A 40 7.32 -54.53 -3.84
C LYS A 40 6.07 -55.33 -4.24
N GLU A 41 5.92 -56.56 -3.73
CA GLU A 41 4.72 -57.40 -3.94
C GLU A 41 3.43 -56.74 -3.42
N CYS A 42 3.51 -55.94 -2.36
CA CYS A 42 2.37 -55.21 -1.82
C CYS A 42 2.03 -53.99 -2.66
N ILE A 43 3.02 -53.34 -3.30
CA ILE A 43 2.76 -52.27 -4.28
C ILE A 43 2.09 -52.85 -5.52
N ASP A 44 2.56 -53.99 -6.04
CA ASP A 44 1.94 -54.66 -7.18
C ASP A 44 0.50 -55.12 -6.88
N SER A 45 0.23 -55.51 -5.63
CA SER A 45 -1.12 -55.84 -5.15
C SER A 45 -1.99 -54.59 -5.02
N LEU A 46 -1.42 -53.49 -4.55
CA LEU A 46 -2.11 -52.21 -4.39
C LEU A 46 -2.38 -51.53 -5.73
N GLU A 47 -1.54 -51.75 -6.75
CA GLU A 47 -1.81 -51.40 -8.15
C GLU A 47 -3.07 -52.11 -8.66
N LYS A 48 -3.18 -53.43 -8.45
CA LYS A 48 -4.38 -54.19 -8.84
C LYS A 48 -5.64 -53.72 -8.10
N LEU A 49 -5.52 -53.35 -6.82
CA LEU A 49 -6.64 -52.80 -6.04
C LEU A 49 -7.03 -51.39 -6.51
N ALA A 50 -6.05 -50.55 -6.85
CA ALA A 50 -6.29 -49.23 -7.42
C ALA A 50 -6.92 -49.34 -8.83
N GLU A 51 -6.59 -50.37 -9.61
CA GLU A 51 -7.24 -50.68 -10.88
C GLU A 51 -8.71 -51.07 -10.73
N ASN A 52 -9.11 -51.64 -9.59
CA ASN A 52 -10.50 -51.97 -9.27
C ASN A 52 -11.38 -50.75 -8.93
N GLY A 53 -10.88 -49.52 -9.08
CA GLY A 53 -11.70 -48.30 -8.93
C GLY A 53 -11.79 -47.74 -7.51
N ILE A 54 -11.09 -48.32 -6.53
CA ILE A 54 -11.14 -47.87 -5.13
C ILE A 54 -10.29 -46.60 -4.97
N LYS A 55 -10.96 -45.46 -4.78
CA LYS A 55 -10.33 -44.12 -4.76
C LYS A 55 -9.33 -43.92 -3.62
N GLU A 56 -9.54 -44.54 -2.46
CA GLU A 56 -8.60 -44.53 -1.34
C GLU A 56 -7.29 -45.25 -1.69
N GLU A 57 -7.37 -46.39 -2.39
CA GLU A 57 -6.18 -47.14 -2.81
C GLU A 57 -5.42 -46.41 -3.92
N MET A 58 -6.13 -45.76 -4.85
CA MET A 58 -5.50 -44.87 -5.84
C MET A 58 -4.73 -43.73 -5.18
N PHE A 59 -5.30 -43.07 -4.17
CA PHE A 59 -4.64 -41.99 -3.44
C PHE A 59 -3.43 -42.49 -2.64
N ASN A 60 -3.56 -43.64 -1.97
CA ASN A 60 -2.46 -44.27 -1.25
C ASN A 60 -1.31 -44.62 -2.19
N LEU A 61 -1.60 -45.21 -3.35
CA LEU A 61 -0.62 -45.52 -4.38
C LEU A 61 0.11 -44.27 -4.88
N ALA A 62 -0.64 -43.19 -5.14
CA ALA A 62 -0.08 -41.91 -5.53
C ALA A 62 0.90 -41.35 -4.49
N ASN A 63 0.56 -41.43 -3.19
CA ASN A 63 1.45 -41.04 -2.10
C ASN A 63 2.73 -41.89 -2.04
N ARG A 64 2.66 -43.18 -2.39
CA ARG A 64 3.85 -44.06 -2.44
C ARG A 64 4.79 -43.64 -3.55
N TYR A 65 4.28 -43.44 -4.76
CA TYR A 65 5.05 -42.95 -5.89
C TYR A 65 5.61 -41.53 -5.67
N TYR A 66 4.86 -40.66 -4.98
CA TYR A 66 5.32 -39.30 -4.66
C TYR A 66 6.47 -39.30 -3.65
N ASN A 67 6.41 -40.15 -2.62
CA ASN A 67 7.40 -40.18 -1.55
C ASN A 67 8.54 -41.19 -1.76
N GLY A 68 8.40 -42.11 -2.73
CA GLY A 68 9.35 -43.21 -2.95
C GLY A 68 9.33 -44.27 -1.83
N LYS A 69 8.18 -44.50 -1.18
CA LYS A 69 8.07 -45.49 -0.09
C LYS A 69 7.62 -46.84 -0.65
N GLY A 70 8.52 -47.84 -0.68
CA GLY A 70 8.25 -49.18 -1.23
C GLY A 70 8.32 -49.28 -2.76
N THR A 71 8.70 -48.18 -3.43
CA THR A 71 8.91 -48.05 -4.88
C THR A 71 9.85 -46.86 -5.13
N GLU A 72 10.46 -46.79 -6.31
CA GLU A 72 11.16 -45.58 -6.75
C GLU A 72 10.20 -44.39 -6.85
N LYS A 73 10.71 -43.21 -6.50
CA LYS A 73 9.98 -41.95 -6.60
C LYS A 73 9.68 -41.62 -8.05
N ASN A 74 8.39 -41.47 -8.38
CA ASN A 74 7.94 -41.22 -9.74
C ASN A 74 6.77 -40.24 -9.74
N PHE A 75 7.02 -39.00 -10.15
CA PHE A 75 6.00 -37.95 -10.13
C PHE A 75 4.93 -38.12 -11.21
N GLU A 76 5.24 -38.72 -12.37
CA GLU A 76 4.28 -38.97 -13.44
C GLU A 76 3.25 -40.04 -13.01
N LYS A 77 3.73 -41.13 -12.41
CA LYS A 77 2.86 -42.16 -11.83
C LYS A 77 2.06 -41.62 -10.65
N ALA A 78 2.68 -40.81 -9.79
CA ALA A 78 1.95 -40.15 -8.71
C ALA A 78 0.84 -39.25 -9.24
N PHE A 79 1.15 -38.42 -10.24
CA PHE A 79 0.19 -37.55 -10.91
C PHE A 79 -0.97 -38.35 -11.52
N HIS A 80 -0.68 -39.41 -12.27
CA HIS A 80 -1.68 -40.28 -12.88
C HIS A 80 -2.66 -40.87 -11.84
N TRP A 81 -2.15 -41.38 -10.72
CA TRP A 81 -2.98 -41.95 -9.67
C TRP A 81 -3.72 -40.90 -8.85
N TYR A 82 -3.12 -39.72 -8.59
CA TYR A 82 -3.86 -38.60 -8.01
C TYR A 82 -5.00 -38.14 -8.92
N GLN A 83 -4.78 -38.12 -10.24
CA GLN A 83 -5.81 -37.78 -11.22
C GLN A 83 -6.97 -38.76 -11.16
N LYS A 84 -6.70 -40.06 -11.25
CA LYS A 84 -7.75 -41.09 -11.14
C LYS A 84 -8.51 -41.03 -9.82
N ALA A 85 -7.80 -40.86 -8.70
CA ALA A 85 -8.43 -40.75 -7.38
C ALA A 85 -9.31 -39.49 -7.27
N ALA A 86 -8.84 -38.35 -7.80
CA ALA A 86 -9.59 -37.10 -7.82
C ALA A 86 -10.85 -37.18 -8.70
N GLU A 87 -10.74 -37.81 -9.87
CA GLU A 87 -11.87 -38.08 -10.78
C GLU A 87 -12.92 -39.00 -10.13
N ASN A 88 -12.49 -39.95 -9.28
CA ASN A 88 -13.36 -40.78 -8.44
C ASN A 88 -13.80 -40.09 -7.13
N GLY A 89 -13.55 -38.79 -6.98
CA GLY A 89 -14.11 -37.99 -5.89
C GLY A 89 -13.28 -37.94 -4.61
N HIS A 90 -12.04 -38.42 -4.57
CA HIS A 90 -11.18 -38.35 -3.38
C HIS A 90 -10.69 -36.91 -3.13
N THR A 91 -11.12 -36.30 -2.03
CA THR A 91 -10.89 -34.86 -1.75
C THR A 91 -9.41 -34.49 -1.63
N ASP A 92 -8.60 -35.25 -0.90
CA ASP A 92 -7.16 -34.93 -0.76
C ASP A 92 -6.40 -35.17 -2.07
N ALA A 93 -6.93 -36.04 -2.95
CA ALA A 93 -6.33 -36.28 -4.25
C ALA A 93 -6.60 -35.11 -5.19
N MET A 94 -7.79 -34.49 -5.12
CA MET A 94 -8.09 -33.25 -5.82
C MET A 94 -7.12 -32.12 -5.41
N PHE A 95 -6.87 -31.99 -4.10
CA PHE A 95 -5.91 -31.01 -3.58
C PHE A 95 -4.47 -31.29 -4.06
N ASN A 96 -4.01 -32.54 -3.94
CA ASN A 96 -2.66 -32.91 -4.38
C ASN A 96 -2.49 -32.79 -5.91
N LEU A 97 -3.53 -33.11 -6.68
CA LEU A 97 -3.55 -32.91 -8.12
C LEU A 97 -3.42 -31.43 -8.49
N ALA A 98 -4.12 -30.54 -7.76
CA ALA A 98 -3.98 -29.10 -7.93
C ALA A 98 -2.53 -28.63 -7.69
N ILE A 99 -1.87 -29.13 -6.63
CA ILE A 99 -0.45 -28.85 -6.34
C ILE A 99 0.47 -29.32 -7.48
N HIS A 100 0.20 -30.49 -8.07
CA HIS A 100 1.01 -31.01 -9.17
C HIS A 100 0.90 -30.13 -10.41
N TYR A 101 -0.32 -29.70 -10.77
CA TYR A 101 -0.53 -28.73 -11.84
C TYR A 101 0.09 -27.36 -11.53
N GLU A 102 0.01 -26.87 -10.29
CA GLU A 102 0.55 -25.57 -9.90
C GLU A 102 2.08 -25.51 -10.02
N ASN A 103 2.75 -26.61 -9.68
CA ASN A 103 4.21 -26.71 -9.65
C ASN A 103 4.82 -27.38 -10.89
N GLY A 104 4.00 -27.98 -11.77
CA GLY A 104 4.46 -28.77 -12.91
C GLY A 104 5.21 -30.04 -12.49
N LYS A 105 4.76 -30.72 -11.42
CA LYS A 105 5.36 -31.99 -10.97
C LYS A 105 4.63 -33.15 -11.62
N GLY A 106 5.33 -33.97 -12.42
CA GLY A 106 4.72 -35.12 -13.10
C GLY A 106 3.75 -34.78 -14.23
N THR A 107 3.63 -33.48 -14.56
CA THR A 107 2.82 -32.91 -15.64
C THR A 107 3.37 -31.52 -15.97
N GLU A 108 2.97 -30.93 -17.10
CA GLU A 108 3.20 -29.51 -17.36
C GLU A 108 2.47 -28.62 -16.36
N LYS A 109 3.11 -27.48 -16.02
CA LYS A 109 2.54 -26.47 -15.13
C LYS A 109 1.30 -25.84 -15.76
N ASN A 110 0.17 -25.87 -15.05
CA ASN A 110 -1.09 -25.31 -15.52
C ASN A 110 -1.89 -24.69 -14.35
N LEU A 111 -1.91 -23.36 -14.28
CA LEU A 111 -2.53 -22.64 -13.17
C LEU A 111 -4.06 -22.69 -13.20
N ASP A 112 -4.68 -22.74 -14.37
CA ASP A 112 -6.13 -22.79 -14.52
C ASP A 112 -6.68 -24.16 -14.06
N LYS A 113 -5.98 -25.25 -14.42
CA LYS A 113 -6.31 -26.59 -13.92
C LYS A 113 -6.05 -26.72 -12.42
N ALA A 114 -4.97 -26.12 -11.91
CA ALA A 114 -4.72 -26.07 -10.48
C ALA A 114 -5.87 -25.36 -9.75
N PHE A 115 -6.29 -24.19 -10.25
CA PHE A 115 -7.39 -23.42 -9.69
C PHE A 115 -8.71 -24.21 -9.69
N HIS A 116 -9.05 -24.86 -10.81
CA HIS A 116 -10.22 -25.73 -10.95
C HIS A 116 -10.25 -26.86 -9.92
N TRP A 117 -9.12 -27.55 -9.71
CA TRP A 117 -9.04 -28.64 -8.74
C TRP A 117 -9.01 -28.15 -7.29
N TYR A 118 -8.41 -27.00 -7.00
CA TYR A 118 -8.56 -26.32 -5.71
C TYR A 118 -10.02 -25.97 -5.44
N GLN A 119 -10.76 -25.48 -6.44
CA GLN A 119 -12.18 -25.19 -6.31
C GLN A 119 -12.98 -26.45 -5.96
N LYS A 120 -12.81 -27.55 -6.70
CA LYS A 120 -13.49 -28.81 -6.42
C LYS A 120 -13.20 -29.37 -5.02
N ALA A 121 -11.94 -29.29 -4.57
CA ALA A 121 -11.57 -29.70 -3.23
C ALA A 121 -12.16 -28.77 -2.15
N ALA A 122 -12.18 -27.46 -2.40
CA ALA A 122 -12.78 -26.47 -1.50
C ALA A 122 -14.31 -26.60 -1.40
N GLU A 123 -15.01 -26.97 -2.48
CA GLU A 123 -16.44 -27.29 -2.45
C GLU A 123 -16.76 -28.47 -1.52
N LYS A 124 -15.79 -29.37 -1.31
CA LYS A 124 -15.83 -30.47 -0.33
C LYS A 124 -15.24 -30.09 1.05
N GLU A 125 -15.15 -28.79 1.32
CA GLU A 125 -14.70 -28.24 2.59
C GLU A 125 -13.23 -28.51 2.96
N HIS A 126 -12.37 -28.84 1.98
CA HIS A 126 -10.95 -29.03 2.22
C HIS A 126 -10.25 -27.71 2.55
N LEU A 127 -9.81 -27.55 3.81
CA LEU A 127 -9.32 -26.27 4.36
C LEU A 127 -8.11 -25.71 3.59
N MET A 128 -7.12 -26.55 3.28
CA MET A 128 -5.94 -26.09 2.54
C MET A 128 -6.26 -25.74 1.08
N ALA A 129 -7.31 -26.35 0.51
CA ALA A 129 -7.78 -26.01 -0.82
C ALA A 129 -8.54 -24.68 -0.81
N MET A 130 -9.37 -24.42 0.22
CA MET A 130 -10.00 -23.12 0.44
C MET A 130 -8.96 -22.00 0.58
N PHE A 131 -7.88 -22.26 1.32
CA PHE A 131 -6.76 -21.31 1.45
C PHE A 131 -6.09 -21.02 0.11
N ASN A 132 -5.72 -22.05 -0.65
CA ASN A 132 -5.07 -21.88 -1.94
C ASN A 132 -6.01 -21.26 -2.99
N LEU A 133 -7.31 -21.55 -2.93
CA LEU A 133 -8.34 -20.92 -3.75
C LEU A 133 -8.48 -19.43 -3.41
N ALA A 134 -8.50 -19.09 -2.11
CA ALA A 134 -8.52 -17.71 -1.64
C ALA A 134 -7.27 -16.93 -2.09
N ASN A 135 -6.09 -17.55 -2.03
CA ASN A 135 -4.84 -17.01 -2.59
C ASN A 135 -4.90 -16.85 -4.12
N GLY A 136 -5.55 -17.79 -4.81
CA GLY A 136 -5.82 -17.73 -6.25
C GLY A 136 -6.61 -16.47 -6.60
N TYR A 137 -7.72 -16.22 -5.91
CA TYR A 137 -8.51 -15.00 -6.06
C TYR A 137 -7.77 -13.73 -5.59
N TYR A 138 -6.97 -13.79 -4.52
CA TYR A 138 -6.21 -12.64 -4.01
C TYR A 138 -5.16 -12.15 -5.02
N ASN A 139 -4.43 -13.08 -5.63
CA ASN A 139 -3.33 -12.78 -6.55
C ASN A 139 -3.74 -12.76 -8.03
N GLY A 140 -4.94 -13.25 -8.37
CA GLY A 140 -5.33 -13.50 -9.77
C GLY A 140 -4.55 -14.66 -10.40
N LYS A 141 -4.30 -15.73 -9.62
CA LYS A 141 -3.54 -16.91 -10.06
C LYS A 141 -4.50 -18.02 -10.50
N GLY A 142 -4.51 -18.33 -11.80
CA GLY A 142 -5.42 -19.32 -12.40
C GLY A 142 -6.89 -18.87 -12.50
N THR A 143 -7.15 -17.59 -12.21
CA THR A 143 -8.45 -16.91 -12.28
C THR A 143 -8.21 -15.39 -12.30
N GLU A 144 -9.24 -14.60 -12.60
CA GLU A 144 -9.23 -13.16 -12.34
C GLU A 144 -9.15 -12.82 -10.85
N LYS A 145 -8.43 -11.75 -10.53
CA LYS A 145 -8.30 -11.23 -9.16
C LYS A 145 -9.66 -10.81 -8.63
N ASN A 146 -10.07 -11.34 -7.48
CA ASN A 146 -11.32 -11.01 -6.81
C ASN A 146 -11.14 -11.00 -5.29
N LEU A 147 -10.99 -9.81 -4.71
CA LEU A 147 -10.70 -9.67 -3.28
C LEU A 147 -11.88 -10.06 -2.39
N GLU A 148 -13.12 -9.82 -2.82
CA GLU A 148 -14.33 -10.18 -2.05
C GLU A 148 -14.51 -11.70 -1.94
N LYS A 149 -14.31 -12.44 -3.04
CA LYS A 149 -14.34 -13.91 -3.03
C LYS A 149 -13.20 -14.49 -2.20
N SER A 150 -12.01 -13.90 -2.29
CA SER A 150 -10.86 -14.25 -1.45
C SER A 150 -11.20 -14.10 0.04
N PHE A 151 -11.74 -12.94 0.42
CA PHE A 151 -12.18 -12.64 1.79
C PHE A 151 -13.24 -13.64 2.27
N CYS A 152 -14.28 -13.91 1.48
CA CYS A 152 -15.32 -14.87 1.82
C CYS A 152 -14.76 -16.28 2.11
N LEU A 153 -13.77 -16.73 1.32
CA LEU A 153 -13.13 -18.03 1.51
C LEU A 153 -12.23 -18.05 2.76
N TYR A 154 -11.47 -16.98 3.01
CA TYR A 154 -10.72 -16.86 4.26
C TYR A 154 -11.62 -16.87 5.48
N GLN A 155 -12.74 -16.15 5.42
CA GLN A 155 -13.70 -16.13 6.52
C GLN A 155 -14.26 -17.53 6.82
N LYS A 156 -14.74 -18.23 5.79
CA LYS A 156 -15.27 -19.60 5.94
C LYS A 156 -14.25 -20.57 6.54
N ALA A 157 -12.99 -20.48 6.13
CA ALA A 157 -11.95 -21.36 6.62
C ALA A 157 -11.42 -20.97 8.02
N ALA A 158 -11.41 -19.67 8.37
CA ALA A 158 -11.11 -19.20 9.72
C ALA A 158 -12.17 -19.63 10.74
N GLU A 159 -13.46 -19.61 10.38
CA GLU A 159 -14.58 -20.08 11.22
C GLU A 159 -14.45 -21.56 11.59
N LYS A 160 -13.68 -22.35 10.82
CA LYS A 160 -13.35 -23.75 11.11
C LYS A 160 -12.06 -23.94 11.93
N ASN A 161 -11.59 -22.89 12.61
CA ASN A 161 -10.39 -22.89 13.44
C ASN A 161 -9.08 -23.25 12.72
N TYR A 162 -8.98 -22.93 11.42
CA TYR A 162 -7.70 -23.08 10.73
C TYR A 162 -6.74 -21.93 11.08
N LEU A 163 -5.76 -22.25 11.91
CA LEU A 163 -4.74 -21.36 12.49
C LEU A 163 -4.20 -20.28 11.54
N THR A 164 -3.60 -20.68 10.42
CA THR A 164 -2.94 -19.76 9.48
C THR A 164 -3.91 -18.82 8.77
N ILE A 165 -5.19 -19.18 8.65
CA ILE A 165 -6.19 -18.35 7.97
C ILE A 165 -6.77 -17.29 8.91
N MET A 166 -6.88 -17.56 10.22
CA MET A 166 -7.33 -16.56 11.19
C MET A 166 -6.45 -15.31 11.17
N PHE A 167 -5.13 -15.48 11.11
CA PHE A 167 -4.20 -14.36 11.03
C PHE A 167 -4.35 -13.58 9.72
N ASN A 168 -4.46 -14.27 8.58
CA ASN A 168 -4.69 -13.65 7.27
C ASN A 168 -6.04 -12.92 7.19
N LEU A 169 -7.08 -13.43 7.84
CA LEU A 169 -8.38 -12.75 7.96
C LEU A 169 -8.24 -11.46 8.79
N GLY A 170 -7.43 -11.49 9.85
CA GLY A 170 -7.04 -10.30 10.60
C GLY A 170 -6.40 -9.24 9.70
N ILE A 171 -5.43 -9.64 8.86
CA ILE A 171 -4.78 -8.77 7.87
C ILE A 171 -5.79 -8.20 6.86
N CYS A 172 -6.77 -8.99 6.43
CA CYS A 172 -7.81 -8.53 5.52
C CYS A 172 -8.62 -7.39 6.12
N TYR A 173 -9.07 -7.54 7.38
CA TYR A 173 -9.77 -6.48 8.09
C TYR A 173 -8.87 -5.26 8.39
N GLU A 174 -7.59 -5.47 8.66
CA GLU A 174 -6.64 -4.39 8.96
C GLU A 174 -6.40 -3.47 7.74
N ASN A 175 -6.33 -4.06 6.55
CA ASN A 175 -6.01 -3.38 5.30
C ASN A 175 -7.23 -3.10 4.40
N GLY A 176 -8.41 -3.60 4.75
CA GLY A 176 -9.62 -3.47 3.93
C GLY A 176 -9.57 -4.32 2.65
N ILE A 177 -9.00 -5.51 2.71
CA ILE A 177 -8.85 -6.42 1.56
C ILE A 177 -10.16 -7.20 1.39
N GLY A 178 -10.95 -6.84 0.38
CA GLY A 178 -12.21 -7.54 0.07
C GLY A 178 -13.32 -7.32 1.09
N VAL A 179 -13.10 -6.44 2.05
CA VAL A 179 -14.03 -6.04 3.11
C VAL A 179 -13.69 -4.61 3.55
N GLU A 180 -14.64 -3.90 4.16
CA GLU A 180 -14.35 -2.63 4.80
C GLU A 180 -13.31 -2.80 5.92
N LYS A 181 -12.38 -1.84 5.99
CA LYS A 181 -11.33 -1.82 7.02
C LYS A 181 -11.95 -1.76 8.42
N ASN A 182 -11.59 -2.69 9.28
CA ASN A 182 -12.09 -2.76 10.65
C ASN A 182 -10.98 -3.24 11.61
N LEU A 183 -10.40 -2.32 12.37
CA LEU A 183 -9.27 -2.63 13.25
C LEU A 183 -9.68 -3.49 14.45
N GLU A 184 -10.91 -3.39 14.95
CA GLU A 184 -11.39 -4.20 16.08
C GLU A 184 -11.56 -5.67 15.68
N LYS A 185 -12.14 -5.93 14.50
CA LYS A 185 -12.22 -7.28 13.94
C LYS A 185 -10.84 -7.83 13.58
N ALA A 186 -9.95 -6.99 13.06
CA ALA A 186 -8.56 -7.38 12.82
C ALA A 186 -7.87 -7.84 14.12
N PHE A 187 -8.04 -7.06 15.19
CA PHE A 187 -7.52 -7.39 16.51
C PHE A 187 -8.13 -8.68 17.06
N TYR A 188 -9.45 -8.85 16.95
CA TYR A 188 -10.15 -10.06 17.38
C TYR A 188 -9.61 -11.33 16.72
N TRP A 189 -9.46 -11.33 15.39
CA TRP A 189 -8.95 -12.48 14.65
C TRP A 189 -7.46 -12.74 14.91
N CYS A 190 -6.66 -11.68 15.05
CA CYS A 190 -5.26 -11.79 15.49
C CYS A 190 -5.17 -12.39 16.90
N GLN A 191 -6.04 -11.98 17.82
CA GLN A 191 -6.11 -12.55 19.16
C GLN A 191 -6.44 -14.03 19.13
N LYS A 192 -7.45 -14.45 18.34
CA LYS A 192 -7.81 -15.86 18.17
C LYS A 192 -6.67 -16.69 17.59
N ALA A 193 -5.97 -16.18 16.59
CA ALA A 193 -4.81 -16.84 16.01
C ALA A 193 -3.68 -17.00 17.05
N ALA A 194 -3.38 -15.93 17.80
CA ALA A 194 -2.36 -15.94 18.84
C ALA A 194 -2.67 -16.91 20.00
N GLU A 195 -3.94 -16.97 20.43
CA GLU A 195 -4.42 -17.89 21.46
C GLU A 195 -4.28 -19.37 21.04
N ASN A 196 -4.43 -19.66 19.74
CA ASN A 196 -4.20 -20.99 19.19
C ASN A 196 -2.73 -21.28 18.86
N GLY A 197 -1.84 -20.30 19.02
CA GLY A 197 -0.40 -20.50 18.97
C GLY A 197 0.29 -20.04 17.68
N ASP A 198 -0.40 -19.32 16.78
CA ASP A 198 0.22 -18.71 15.60
C ASP A 198 1.31 -17.69 15.99
N GLU A 199 2.53 -17.87 15.49
CA GLU A 199 3.71 -17.15 15.97
C GLU A 199 3.70 -15.66 15.59
N ASP A 200 3.31 -15.37 14.34
CA ASP A 200 3.20 -14.01 13.84
C ASP A 200 2.06 -13.27 14.54
N ALA A 201 0.94 -13.96 14.80
CA ALA A 201 -0.19 -13.40 15.53
C ALA A 201 0.16 -13.06 16.99
N ILE A 202 0.93 -13.88 17.70
CA ILE A 202 1.36 -13.59 19.09
C ILE A 202 2.15 -12.27 19.14
N PHE A 203 3.08 -12.08 18.21
CA PHE A 203 3.86 -10.83 18.13
C PHE A 203 2.98 -9.62 17.74
N ASN A 204 2.08 -9.79 16.76
CA ASN A 204 1.20 -8.71 16.31
C ASN A 204 0.14 -8.35 17.36
N LEU A 205 -0.33 -9.31 18.16
CA LEU A 205 -1.19 -9.07 19.31
C LEU A 205 -0.47 -8.21 20.36
N ALA A 206 0.81 -8.48 20.62
CA ALA A 206 1.63 -7.65 21.50
C ALA A 206 1.73 -6.20 20.98
N ASN A 207 1.96 -6.01 19.67
CA ASN A 207 1.96 -4.69 19.04
C ASN A 207 0.58 -4.01 19.12
N GLY A 208 -0.50 -4.77 18.95
CA GLY A 208 -1.87 -4.30 19.08
C GLY A 208 -2.14 -3.69 20.46
N TYR A 209 -1.80 -4.43 21.53
CA TYR A 209 -1.89 -3.92 22.89
C TYR A 209 -0.92 -2.77 23.19
N TYR A 210 0.30 -2.80 22.62
CA TYR A 210 1.30 -1.75 22.86
C TYR A 210 0.89 -0.41 22.26
N ASN A 211 0.34 -0.42 21.04
CA ASN A 211 -0.07 0.77 20.31
C ASN A 211 -1.53 1.17 20.55
N GLY A 212 -2.37 0.27 21.08
CA GLY A 212 -3.81 0.45 21.13
C GLY A 212 -4.48 0.34 19.75
N LYS A 213 -3.94 -0.54 18.88
CA LYS A 213 -4.47 -0.73 17.52
C LYS A 213 -5.58 -1.78 17.54
N GLY A 214 -6.82 -1.36 17.31
CA GLY A 214 -7.99 -2.25 17.34
C GLY A 214 -8.42 -2.70 18.74
N THR A 215 -7.78 -2.18 19.78
CA THR A 215 -8.11 -2.43 21.19
C THR A 215 -7.59 -1.26 22.04
N GLU A 216 -7.92 -1.23 23.32
CA GLU A 216 -7.32 -0.28 24.26
C GLU A 216 -5.84 -0.58 24.51
N LYS A 217 -5.02 0.48 24.54
CA LYS A 217 -3.60 0.37 24.85
C LYS A 217 -3.39 -0.23 26.24
N ASN A 218 -2.67 -1.34 26.32
CA ASN A 218 -2.39 -2.05 27.56
C ASN A 218 -0.95 -2.58 27.59
N LEU A 219 -0.05 -1.82 28.23
CA LEU A 219 1.38 -2.15 28.28
C LEU A 219 1.68 -3.45 29.02
N LYS A 220 0.90 -3.82 30.04
CA LYS A 220 1.08 -5.08 30.79
C LYS A 220 0.75 -6.29 29.92
N LYS A 221 -0.37 -6.25 29.19
CA LYS A 221 -0.72 -7.30 28.22
C LYS A 221 0.26 -7.35 27.06
N ALA A 222 0.69 -6.19 26.54
CA ALA A 222 1.71 -6.14 25.51
C ALA A 222 3.02 -6.81 25.96
N PHE A 223 3.48 -6.50 27.17
CA PHE A 223 4.66 -7.13 27.77
C PHE A 223 4.50 -8.66 27.87
N TYR A 224 3.37 -9.14 28.38
CA TYR A 224 3.06 -10.57 28.48
C TYR A 224 3.13 -11.27 27.10
N TRP A 225 2.53 -10.68 26.06
CA TRP A 225 2.53 -11.27 24.73
C TRP A 225 3.88 -11.16 24.02
N TYR A 226 4.65 -10.07 24.21
CA TYR A 226 6.04 -10.02 23.74
C TYR A 226 6.90 -11.08 24.40
N GLN A 227 6.68 -11.34 25.70
CA GLN A 227 7.38 -12.41 26.40
C GLN A 227 7.07 -13.79 25.79
N LYS A 228 5.79 -14.11 25.57
CA LYS A 228 5.41 -15.36 24.90
C LYS A 228 6.02 -15.51 23.51
N ALA A 229 6.00 -14.46 22.69
CA ALA A 229 6.61 -14.50 21.36
C ALA A 229 8.14 -14.68 21.44
N ALA A 230 8.81 -14.02 22.39
CA ALA A 230 10.25 -14.15 22.61
C ALA A 230 10.63 -15.55 23.12
N GLU A 231 9.80 -16.19 23.95
CA GLU A 231 9.98 -17.58 24.40
C GLU A 231 9.86 -18.58 23.23
N LYS A 232 9.05 -18.27 22.21
CA LYS A 232 9.00 -18.98 20.92
C LYS A 232 10.11 -18.56 19.94
N GLU A 233 11.14 -17.90 20.42
CA GLU A 233 12.31 -17.52 19.63
C GLU A 233 12.09 -16.43 18.56
N HIS A 234 10.95 -15.71 18.57
CA HIS A 234 10.66 -14.67 17.60
C HIS A 234 11.61 -13.45 17.76
N LEU A 235 12.48 -13.22 16.78
CA LEU A 235 13.60 -12.25 16.86
C LEU A 235 13.15 -10.83 17.22
N MET A 236 12.13 -10.32 16.53
CA MET A 236 11.62 -8.96 16.77
C MET A 236 10.93 -8.83 18.14
N ALA A 237 10.40 -9.95 18.67
CA ALA A 237 9.77 -9.97 19.98
C ALA A 237 10.82 -9.95 21.10
N MET A 238 11.93 -10.69 20.94
CA MET A 238 13.06 -10.63 21.86
C MET A 238 13.62 -9.21 21.98
N PHE A 239 13.83 -8.53 20.85
CA PHE A 239 14.30 -7.15 20.83
C PHE A 239 13.30 -6.18 21.48
N ASN A 240 12.01 -6.31 21.17
CA ASN A 240 10.98 -5.47 21.78
C ASN A 240 10.83 -5.73 23.28
N LEU A 241 10.90 -6.99 23.73
CA LEU A 241 10.92 -7.35 25.14
C LEU A 241 12.12 -6.74 25.86
N ALA A 242 13.31 -6.75 25.23
CA ALA A 242 14.48 -6.08 25.76
C ALA A 242 14.24 -4.57 25.92
N ASN A 243 13.63 -3.90 24.92
CA ASN A 243 13.25 -2.48 25.01
C ASN A 243 12.26 -2.23 26.17
N ARG A 244 11.30 -3.13 26.39
CA ARG A 244 10.34 -3.02 27.50
C ARG A 244 11.03 -3.10 28.86
N TYR A 245 11.94 -4.05 29.05
CA TYR A 245 12.78 -4.11 30.26
C TYR A 245 13.71 -2.90 30.41
N TYR A 246 14.28 -2.41 29.30
CA TYR A 246 15.20 -1.28 29.31
C TYR A 246 14.51 0.03 29.72
N ASN A 247 13.27 0.24 29.28
CA ASN A 247 12.49 1.43 29.61
C ASN A 247 11.60 1.29 30.86
N GLY A 248 11.29 0.06 31.29
CA GLY A 248 10.29 -0.19 32.34
C GLY A 248 8.85 -0.03 31.86
N GLU A 249 8.57 -0.47 30.62
CA GLU A 249 7.24 -0.33 30.00
C GLU A 249 6.45 -1.63 30.14
N GLY A 250 5.34 -1.59 30.89
CA GLY A 250 4.52 -2.78 31.17
C GLY A 250 5.12 -3.74 32.21
N THR A 251 6.34 -3.45 32.67
CA THR A 251 7.10 -4.15 33.72
C THR A 251 8.00 -3.14 34.45
N GLU A 252 8.60 -3.52 35.57
CA GLU A 252 9.68 -2.75 36.17
C GLU A 252 10.93 -2.70 35.28
N LYS A 253 11.63 -1.56 35.31
CA LYS A 253 12.87 -1.35 34.56
C LYS A 253 13.96 -2.30 35.06
N ASN A 254 14.53 -3.10 34.17
CA ASN A 254 15.59 -4.04 34.49
C ASN A 254 16.62 -4.10 33.35
N LEU A 255 17.75 -3.41 33.53
CA LEU A 255 18.78 -3.29 32.50
C LEU A 255 19.52 -4.61 32.24
N GLU A 256 19.69 -5.46 33.25
CA GLU A 256 20.35 -6.77 33.12
C GLU A 256 19.51 -7.72 32.26
N LYS A 257 18.20 -7.81 32.52
CA LYS A 257 17.29 -8.59 31.68
C LYS A 257 17.21 -8.04 30.26
N ALA A 258 17.20 -6.71 30.11
CA ALA A 258 17.26 -6.09 28.78
C ALA A 258 18.54 -6.49 28.03
N PHE A 259 19.69 -6.44 28.70
CA PHE A 259 20.97 -6.86 28.15
C PHE A 259 20.94 -8.34 27.71
N CYS A 260 20.44 -9.25 28.56
CA CYS A 260 20.32 -10.68 28.21
C CYS A 260 19.45 -10.90 26.97
N TRP A 261 18.32 -10.20 26.84
CA TRP A 261 17.43 -10.34 25.68
C TRP A 261 18.01 -9.70 24.41
N TYR A 262 18.67 -8.54 24.50
CA TYR A 262 19.43 -7.99 23.38
C TYR A 262 20.52 -8.96 22.93
N GLN A 263 21.22 -9.59 23.87
CA GLN A 263 22.27 -10.57 23.56
C GLN A 263 21.71 -11.77 22.79
N LYS A 264 20.63 -12.40 23.29
CA LYS A 264 19.97 -13.53 22.60
C LYS A 264 19.53 -13.19 21.17
N ALA A 265 18.89 -12.04 20.98
CA ALA A 265 18.48 -11.59 19.65
C ALA A 265 19.68 -11.29 18.73
N SER A 266 20.75 -10.70 19.28
CA SER A 266 21.97 -10.39 18.52
C SER A 266 22.70 -11.64 18.05
N GLU A 267 22.80 -12.65 18.91
CA GLU A 267 23.45 -13.93 18.61
C GLU A 267 22.72 -14.69 17.50
N LYS A 268 21.42 -14.47 17.33
CA LYS A 268 20.61 -14.99 16.22
C LYS A 268 20.59 -14.11 14.97
N GLY A 269 21.43 -13.08 14.91
CA GLY A 269 21.59 -12.27 13.69
C GLY A 269 20.72 -11.01 13.61
N TYR A 270 19.94 -10.66 14.65
CA TYR A 270 19.06 -9.49 14.59
C TYR A 270 19.85 -8.17 14.74
N THR A 271 19.98 -7.44 13.64
CA THR A 271 20.86 -6.26 13.52
C THR A 271 20.55 -5.13 14.50
N ASP A 272 19.28 -4.80 14.73
CA ASP A 272 18.90 -3.75 15.69
C ASP A 272 19.28 -4.12 17.13
N ALA A 273 19.19 -5.42 17.48
CA ALA A 273 19.64 -5.90 18.77
C ALA A 273 21.18 -5.81 18.90
N MET A 274 21.94 -6.13 17.84
CA MET A 274 23.40 -6.00 17.85
C MET A 274 23.84 -4.57 18.17
N LYS A 275 23.19 -3.58 17.56
CA LYS A 275 23.43 -2.14 17.82
C LYS A 275 23.10 -1.78 19.27
N SER A 276 21.95 -2.21 19.79
CA SER A 276 21.56 -1.98 21.17
C SER A 276 22.50 -2.65 22.17
N LEU A 277 22.97 -3.86 21.87
CA LEU A 277 23.95 -4.60 22.66
C LEU A 277 25.31 -3.90 22.68
N ALA A 278 25.78 -3.44 21.52
CA ALA A 278 27.00 -2.64 21.42
C ALA A 278 26.91 -1.37 22.28
N MET A 279 25.75 -0.71 22.27
CA MET A 279 25.49 0.47 23.09
C MET A 279 25.43 0.15 24.59
N CYS A 280 24.95 -1.04 24.98
CA CYS A 280 24.98 -1.51 26.35
C CYS A 280 26.42 -1.70 26.84
N TYR A 281 27.28 -2.35 26.05
CA TYR A 281 28.71 -2.50 26.35
C TYR A 281 29.46 -1.16 26.38
N LYS A 282 29.17 -0.25 25.45
CA LYS A 282 29.79 1.08 25.40
C LYS A 282 29.54 1.90 26.67
N ASN A 283 28.32 1.82 27.19
CA ASN A 283 27.85 2.66 28.30
C ASN A 283 27.83 1.93 29.65
N GLY A 284 28.08 0.62 29.68
CA GLY A 284 27.94 -0.21 30.89
C GLY A 284 26.48 -0.33 31.37
N LYS A 285 25.51 -0.47 30.45
CA LYS A 285 24.09 -0.62 30.81
C LYS A 285 23.70 -2.09 30.88
N GLY A 286 23.34 -2.57 32.07
CA GLY A 286 23.00 -3.98 32.30
C GLY A 286 24.20 -4.93 32.24
N THR A 287 25.41 -4.38 32.10
CA THR A 287 26.69 -5.09 32.04
C THR A 287 27.81 -4.10 32.37
N GLY A 288 29.03 -4.60 32.59
CA GLY A 288 30.22 -3.74 32.73
C GLY A 288 30.59 -3.04 31.42
N LYS A 289 31.20 -1.85 31.50
CA LYS A 289 31.67 -1.12 30.31
C LYS A 289 32.78 -1.91 29.61
N ASN A 290 32.64 -2.17 28.31
CA ASN A 290 33.63 -2.86 27.49
C ASN A 290 33.61 -2.33 26.04
N LEU A 291 34.62 -1.53 25.69
CA LEU A 291 34.66 -0.85 24.38
C LEU A 291 35.05 -1.78 23.23
N GLU A 292 35.84 -2.83 23.49
CA GLU A 292 36.24 -3.83 22.49
C GLU A 292 35.03 -4.69 22.07
N LYS A 293 34.24 -5.17 23.04
CA LYS A 293 32.98 -5.88 22.73
C LYS A 293 31.98 -4.97 22.02
N ALA A 294 31.90 -3.69 22.43
CA ALA A 294 31.08 -2.72 21.72
C ALA A 294 31.51 -2.56 20.26
N PHE A 295 32.82 -2.47 20.01
CA PHE A 295 33.39 -2.43 18.67
C PHE A 295 33.01 -3.67 17.85
N CYS A 296 33.22 -4.88 18.38
CA CYS A 296 32.89 -6.12 17.67
C CYS A 296 31.40 -6.21 17.29
N TRP A 297 30.49 -5.80 18.18
CA TRP A 297 29.05 -5.83 17.88
C TRP A 297 28.62 -4.73 16.91
N TYR A 298 29.21 -3.53 16.97
CA TYR A 298 29.01 -2.52 15.92
C TYR A 298 29.55 -3.01 14.56
N GLN A 299 30.67 -3.74 14.55
CA GLN A 299 31.21 -4.32 13.33
C GLN A 299 30.21 -5.28 12.67
N LYS A 300 29.69 -6.26 13.43
CA LYS A 300 28.67 -7.20 12.92
C LYS A 300 27.41 -6.49 12.42
N ALA A 301 26.93 -5.48 13.14
CA ALA A 301 25.75 -4.72 12.71
C ALA A 301 25.99 -3.94 11.40
N ALA A 302 27.18 -3.37 11.23
CA ALA A 302 27.57 -2.66 10.01
C ALA A 302 27.76 -3.60 8.81
N GLU A 303 28.32 -4.79 9.03
CA GLU A 303 28.44 -5.84 8.00
C GLU A 303 27.05 -6.29 7.51
N ASN A 304 26.03 -6.26 8.39
CA ASN A 304 24.62 -6.48 8.06
C ASN A 304 23.89 -5.25 7.48
N GLY A 305 24.59 -4.15 7.20
CA GLY A 305 24.02 -2.99 6.52
C GLY A 305 23.49 -1.86 7.43
N ASP A 306 23.67 -1.91 8.76
CA ASP A 306 23.17 -0.83 9.65
C ASP A 306 24.02 0.45 9.51
N GLU A 307 23.39 1.52 9.02
CA GLU A 307 24.02 2.81 8.77
C GLU A 307 24.64 3.43 10.04
N LYS A 308 23.90 3.38 11.16
CA LYS A 308 24.36 3.97 12.43
C LYS A 308 25.58 3.21 12.97
N ALA A 309 25.62 1.89 12.79
CA ALA A 309 26.75 1.06 13.15
C ALA A 309 27.97 1.35 12.26
N MET A 310 27.78 1.49 10.93
CA MET A 310 28.86 1.90 10.01
C MET A 310 29.45 3.26 10.40
N TYR A 311 28.60 4.25 10.71
CA TYR A 311 29.05 5.57 11.17
C TYR A 311 29.84 5.48 12.49
N ASN A 312 29.32 4.70 13.46
CA ASN A 312 30.01 4.49 14.73
C ASN A 312 31.37 3.78 14.54
N LEU A 313 31.50 2.82 13.62
CA LEU A 313 32.80 2.21 13.30
C LEU A 313 33.78 3.21 12.71
N GLY A 314 33.31 4.12 11.85
CA GLY A 314 34.13 5.21 11.35
C GLY A 314 34.75 6.03 12.49
N ILE A 315 33.95 6.36 13.51
CA ILE A 315 34.42 7.07 14.71
C ILE A 315 35.40 6.21 15.53
N TYR A 316 35.11 4.92 15.70
CA TYR A 316 35.94 4.01 16.50
C TYR A 316 37.32 3.81 15.88
N TYR A 317 37.39 3.59 14.57
CA TYR A 317 38.66 3.50 13.85
C TYR A 317 39.40 4.84 13.79
N TYR A 318 38.70 5.97 13.66
CA TYR A 318 39.34 7.29 13.63
C TYR A 318 40.01 7.64 14.96
N ASN A 319 39.37 7.28 16.08
CA ASN A 319 39.83 7.62 17.42
C ASN A 319 40.59 6.49 18.15
N GLY A 320 40.61 5.28 17.60
CA GLY A 320 41.18 4.10 18.27
C GLY A 320 40.39 3.65 19.50
N ILE A 321 39.05 3.72 19.44
CA ILE A 321 38.17 3.33 20.55
C ILE A 321 37.86 1.84 20.45
N GLY A 322 38.33 1.02 21.40
CA GLY A 322 38.07 -0.43 21.39
C GLY A 322 38.71 -1.19 20.21
N THR A 323 39.57 -0.53 19.45
CA THR A 323 40.39 -1.04 18.34
C THR A 323 41.59 -0.12 18.15
N GLU A 324 42.62 -0.55 17.43
CA GLU A 324 43.68 0.34 16.97
C GLU A 324 43.16 1.41 16.01
N LYS A 325 43.79 2.58 16.06
CA LYS A 325 43.48 3.72 15.20
C LYS A 325 43.83 3.39 13.74
N ASN A 326 42.86 3.51 12.84
CA ASN A 326 43.03 3.18 11.42
C ASN A 326 42.22 4.14 10.52
N PHE A 327 42.89 5.13 9.95
CA PHE A 327 42.23 6.16 9.14
C PHE A 327 41.66 5.63 7.82
N GLU A 328 42.27 4.60 7.23
CA GLU A 328 41.81 4.00 5.97
C GLU A 328 40.48 3.28 6.17
N LYS A 329 40.37 2.45 7.21
CA LYS A 329 39.11 1.78 7.58
C LYS A 329 38.05 2.79 8.04
N ALA A 330 38.44 3.85 8.75
CA ALA A 330 37.53 4.93 9.10
C ALA A 330 36.93 5.59 7.84
N PHE A 331 37.79 5.92 6.87
CA PHE A 331 37.37 6.50 5.59
C PHE A 331 36.48 5.55 4.79
N TYR A 332 36.82 4.25 4.72
CA TYR A 332 36.00 3.22 4.07
C TYR A 332 34.57 3.20 4.61
N TRP A 333 34.40 3.17 5.93
CA TRP A 333 33.07 3.13 6.55
C TRP A 333 32.31 4.45 6.37
N TYR A 334 32.98 5.61 6.44
CA TYR A 334 32.34 6.89 6.11
C TYR A 334 31.90 6.98 4.66
N GLN A 335 32.67 6.43 3.71
CA GLN A 335 32.32 6.39 2.30
C GLN A 335 31.07 5.52 2.07
N LYS A 336 30.96 4.37 2.73
CA LYS A 336 29.78 3.49 2.66
C LYS A 336 28.50 4.21 3.13
N VAL A 337 28.57 4.93 4.25
CA VAL A 337 27.44 5.74 4.76
C VAL A 337 27.07 6.85 3.77
N ALA A 338 28.05 7.56 3.19
CA ALA A 338 27.79 8.61 2.22
C ALA A 338 27.09 8.09 0.95
N ILE A 339 27.47 6.91 0.46
CA ILE A 339 26.84 6.25 -0.69
C ILE A 339 25.42 5.81 -0.35
N PHE A 340 25.20 5.23 0.84
CA PHE A 340 23.87 4.82 1.31
C PHE A 340 22.93 6.01 1.47
N ASN A 341 23.40 7.11 2.06
CA ASN A 341 22.63 8.33 2.25
C ASN A 341 22.32 9.04 0.93
N LEU A 342 23.24 8.98 -0.04
CA LEU A 342 22.99 9.45 -1.39
C LEU A 342 21.89 8.61 -2.07
N ALA A 343 21.94 7.28 -1.97
CA ALA A 343 20.92 6.38 -2.51
C ALA A 343 19.53 6.64 -1.89
N ASN A 344 19.45 6.83 -0.57
CA ASN A 344 18.19 7.13 0.12
C ASN A 344 17.65 8.53 -0.23
N ARG A 345 18.52 9.54 -0.40
CA ARG A 345 18.11 10.88 -0.87
C ARG A 345 17.54 10.84 -2.29
N TYR A 346 18.11 10.01 -3.17
CA TYR A 346 17.55 9.78 -4.50
C TYR A 346 16.21 9.03 -4.44
N ASN A 347 16.08 8.03 -3.57
CA ASN A 347 14.83 7.29 -3.39
C ASN A 347 13.71 8.13 -2.74
N ASN A 348 14.07 9.12 -1.91
CA ASN A 348 13.11 9.97 -1.18
C ASN A 348 12.90 11.36 -1.83
N GLY A 349 13.54 11.65 -2.97
CA GLY A 349 13.35 12.91 -3.71
C GLY A 349 13.95 14.18 -3.05
N GLU A 350 14.71 14.05 -1.96
CA GLU A 350 15.25 15.18 -1.20
C GLU A 350 16.68 15.53 -1.61
N GLY A 351 16.81 16.39 -2.63
CA GLY A 351 18.07 17.02 -3.01
C GLY A 351 18.24 18.41 -2.40
N THR A 352 18.70 18.54 -1.15
CA THR A 352 18.96 19.86 -0.56
C THR A 352 20.30 20.46 -0.96
N LYS A 353 20.23 21.72 -1.38
CA LYS A 353 21.30 22.67 -1.67
C LYS A 353 22.08 22.99 -0.38
N ASN A 354 23.26 22.42 -0.17
CA ASN A 354 24.37 23.00 0.65
C ASN A 354 25.55 22.00 0.83
N ASN A 355 26.40 21.85 -0.20
CA ASN A 355 27.88 21.96 -0.14
C ASN A 355 28.49 21.74 -1.55
N LEU A 356 28.01 22.50 -2.53
CA LEU A 356 28.14 22.19 -3.96
C LEU A 356 29.60 22.13 -4.47
N GLU A 357 30.52 22.92 -3.93
CA GLU A 357 31.93 22.91 -4.35
C GLU A 357 32.72 21.68 -3.88
N LYS A 358 32.44 21.16 -2.67
CA LYS A 358 33.08 19.94 -2.18
C LYS A 358 32.62 18.72 -2.99
N ASP A 359 31.36 18.70 -3.42
CA ASP A 359 30.80 17.61 -4.22
C ASP A 359 31.49 17.48 -5.58
N PHE A 360 31.75 18.58 -6.27
CA PHE A 360 32.48 18.55 -7.55
C PHE A 360 33.91 18.01 -7.40
N TYR A 361 34.62 18.43 -6.35
CA TYR A 361 35.95 17.92 -6.03
C TYR A 361 35.96 16.40 -5.77
N TRP A 362 35.02 15.91 -4.97
CA TRP A 362 34.93 14.48 -4.66
C TRP A 362 34.50 13.64 -5.86
N TYR A 363 33.59 14.14 -6.71
CA TYR A 363 33.26 13.46 -7.96
C TYR A 363 34.47 13.35 -8.90
N GLN A 364 35.31 14.39 -9.01
CA GLN A 364 36.56 14.27 -9.78
C GLN A 364 37.51 13.22 -9.22
N LYS A 365 37.72 13.19 -7.90
CA LYS A 365 38.62 12.20 -7.27
C LYS A 365 38.09 10.78 -7.41
N ALA A 366 36.79 10.56 -7.23
CA ALA A 366 36.16 9.26 -7.40
C ALA A 366 36.12 8.81 -8.88
N ALA A 367 35.88 9.73 -9.81
CA ALA A 367 35.91 9.44 -11.25
C ALA A 367 37.32 9.06 -11.73
N LYS A 368 38.39 9.64 -11.15
CA LYS A 368 39.78 9.21 -11.40
C LYS A 368 40.09 7.79 -10.92
N ASN A 369 39.30 7.25 -10.00
CA ASN A 369 39.42 5.88 -9.48
C ASN A 369 38.36 4.93 -10.09
N SER A 370 37.88 5.21 -11.30
CA SER A 370 36.97 4.34 -12.06
C SER A 370 35.60 4.09 -11.41
N VAL A 371 35.15 4.97 -10.51
CA VAL A 371 33.81 4.85 -9.90
C VAL A 371 32.74 5.31 -10.90
N LYS A 372 32.03 4.35 -11.50
CA LYS A 372 31.07 4.58 -12.61
C LYS A 372 29.97 5.61 -12.33
N GLY A 373 29.40 5.63 -11.11
CA GLY A 373 28.39 6.62 -10.71
C GLY A 373 28.97 8.04 -10.56
N ALA A 374 30.22 8.15 -10.09
CA ALA A 374 30.91 9.43 -9.98
C ALA A 374 31.25 10.00 -11.36
N MET A 375 31.67 9.15 -12.31
CA MET A 375 31.87 9.55 -13.70
C MET A 375 30.58 10.09 -14.33
N PHE A 376 29.44 9.40 -14.14
CA PHE A 376 28.14 9.85 -14.65
C PHE A 376 27.72 11.20 -14.04
N ASN A 377 27.85 11.35 -12.72
CA ASN A 377 27.50 12.61 -12.05
C ASN A 377 28.42 13.76 -12.47
N LEU A 378 29.72 13.49 -12.68
CA LEU A 378 30.66 14.46 -13.19
C LEU A 378 30.31 14.88 -14.64
N ALA A 379 29.86 13.94 -15.47
CA ALA A 379 29.36 14.22 -16.82
C ALA A 379 28.11 15.13 -16.80
N ASN A 380 27.16 14.86 -15.90
CA ASN A 380 25.97 15.71 -15.70
C ASN A 380 26.35 17.14 -15.28
N LYS A 381 27.35 17.31 -14.41
CA LYS A 381 27.82 18.64 -13.97
C LYS A 381 28.42 19.44 -15.13
N TYR A 382 29.29 18.83 -15.94
CA TYR A 382 29.82 19.48 -17.15
C TYR A 382 28.74 19.78 -18.19
N ASN A 383 27.72 18.93 -18.31
CA ASN A 383 26.63 19.14 -19.26
C ASN A 383 25.72 20.31 -18.87
N ASN A 384 25.39 20.45 -17.59
CA ASN A 384 24.40 21.42 -17.14
C ASN A 384 25.01 22.79 -16.82
N GLY A 385 26.34 22.93 -16.90
CA GLY A 385 27.04 24.14 -16.49
C GLY A 385 26.85 24.49 -15.01
N LYS A 386 26.42 23.52 -14.20
CA LYS A 386 26.15 23.72 -12.77
C LYS A 386 27.44 23.46 -12.01
N GLU A 387 27.96 24.47 -11.32
CA GLU A 387 29.24 24.49 -10.58
C GLU A 387 30.52 24.56 -11.45
N THR A 388 30.40 24.41 -12.77
CA THR A 388 31.48 24.69 -13.74
C THR A 388 30.92 25.31 -15.01
N LYS A 389 31.75 25.96 -15.83
CA LYS A 389 31.34 26.35 -17.20
C LYS A 389 30.89 25.09 -17.97
N GLU A 390 29.77 25.20 -18.68
CA GLU A 390 29.28 24.14 -19.56
C GLU A 390 30.40 23.68 -20.50
N ASN A 391 30.58 22.36 -20.57
CA ASN A 391 31.57 21.76 -21.44
C ASN A 391 31.05 20.42 -21.96
N LEU A 392 30.45 20.45 -23.15
CA LEU A 392 29.82 19.30 -23.78
C LEU A 392 30.82 18.20 -24.16
N GLU A 393 32.07 18.55 -24.49
CA GLU A 393 33.13 17.59 -24.80
C GLU A 393 33.57 16.80 -23.56
N LYS A 394 33.77 17.49 -22.42
CA LYS A 394 34.08 16.83 -21.14
C LYS A 394 32.91 16.01 -20.63
N ALA A 395 31.68 16.51 -20.81
CA ALA A 395 30.48 15.74 -20.50
C ALA A 395 30.44 14.45 -21.33
N PHE A 396 30.66 14.55 -22.65
CA PHE A 396 30.75 13.40 -23.54
C PHE A 396 31.83 12.41 -23.09
N HIS A 397 33.04 12.88 -22.82
CA HIS A 397 34.16 12.06 -22.34
C HIS A 397 33.79 11.25 -21.08
N TRP A 398 33.18 11.89 -20.08
CA TRP A 398 32.81 11.23 -18.83
C TRP A 398 31.59 10.32 -18.97
N TYR A 399 30.60 10.66 -19.81
CA TYR A 399 29.52 9.73 -20.16
C TYR A 399 30.07 8.48 -20.85
N GLN A 400 31.03 8.66 -21.77
CA GLN A 400 31.70 7.55 -22.44
C GLN A 400 32.41 6.64 -21.45
N LYS A 401 33.26 7.19 -20.58
CA LYS A 401 33.94 6.40 -19.53
C LYS A 401 32.98 5.69 -18.59
N ALA A 402 31.91 6.35 -18.17
CA ALA A 402 30.89 5.74 -17.31
C ALA A 402 30.16 4.59 -18.03
N ALA A 403 29.80 4.78 -19.30
CA ALA A 403 29.13 3.78 -20.13
C ALA A 403 30.03 2.55 -20.38
N GLU A 404 31.31 2.76 -20.69
CA GLU A 404 32.32 1.70 -20.83
C GLU A 404 32.49 0.90 -19.53
N ASN A 405 32.27 1.52 -18.36
CA ASN A 405 32.28 0.88 -17.04
C ASN A 405 30.90 0.34 -16.60
N GLY A 406 29.95 0.19 -17.53
CA GLY A 406 28.66 -0.46 -17.25
C GLY A 406 27.60 0.43 -16.59
N HIS A 407 27.71 1.76 -16.66
CA HIS A 407 26.68 2.67 -16.13
C HIS A 407 25.54 2.86 -17.14
N THR A 408 24.36 2.30 -16.84
CA THR A 408 23.22 2.23 -17.76
C THR A 408 22.67 3.59 -18.18
N GLY A 409 22.46 4.52 -17.25
CA GLY A 409 22.04 5.88 -17.58
C GLY A 409 23.09 6.67 -18.39
N ALA A 410 24.37 6.28 -18.30
CA ALA A 410 25.43 6.92 -19.08
C ALA A 410 25.42 6.40 -20.52
N MET A 411 25.16 5.10 -20.72
CA MET A 411 24.95 4.52 -22.05
C MET A 411 23.81 5.24 -22.79
N PHE A 412 22.68 5.45 -22.11
CA PHE A 412 21.55 6.18 -22.70
C PHE A 412 21.90 7.64 -23.03
N ASN A 413 22.53 8.36 -22.11
CA ASN A 413 22.95 9.75 -22.38
C ASN A 413 23.97 9.83 -23.51
N LEU A 414 24.91 8.87 -23.58
CA LEU A 414 25.88 8.77 -24.66
C LEU A 414 25.21 8.51 -26.02
N ALA A 415 24.19 7.64 -26.05
CA ALA A 415 23.38 7.41 -27.24
C ALA A 415 22.71 8.70 -27.73
N ASN A 416 22.16 9.50 -26.83
CA ASN A 416 21.57 10.80 -27.16
C ASN A 416 22.59 11.82 -27.65
N ARG A 417 23.84 11.77 -27.17
CA ARG A 417 24.93 12.64 -27.68
C ARG A 417 25.29 12.29 -29.11
N TYR A 418 25.49 11.01 -29.41
CA TYR A 418 25.75 10.54 -30.76
C TYR A 418 24.57 10.83 -31.71
N TYR A 419 23.33 10.70 -31.23
CA TYR A 419 22.14 10.97 -32.05
C TYR A 419 22.04 12.45 -32.46
N ASN A 420 22.35 13.37 -31.55
CA ASN A 420 22.20 14.81 -31.75
C ASN A 420 23.50 15.51 -32.19
N GLY A 421 24.65 14.84 -32.16
CA GLY A 421 25.95 15.46 -32.39
C GLY A 421 26.35 16.47 -31.30
N LYS A 422 25.99 16.22 -30.04
CA LYS A 422 26.28 17.14 -28.92
C LYS A 422 27.55 16.72 -28.18
N GLY A 423 28.61 17.51 -28.26
CA GLY A 423 29.92 17.21 -27.67
C GLY A 423 30.70 16.11 -28.41
N THR A 424 30.22 15.71 -29.58
CA THR A 424 30.79 14.71 -30.51
C THR A 424 30.11 14.86 -31.87
N GLU A 425 30.65 14.26 -32.93
CA GLU A 425 29.99 14.22 -34.24
C GLU A 425 28.75 13.33 -34.23
N LYS A 426 27.73 13.68 -35.03
CA LYS A 426 26.51 12.90 -35.16
C LYS A 426 26.81 11.51 -35.74
N ASN A 427 26.42 10.45 -35.02
CA ASN A 427 26.63 9.07 -35.45
C ASN A 427 25.43 8.19 -35.04
N LEU A 428 24.57 7.86 -36.00
CA LEU A 428 23.32 7.13 -35.73
C LEU A 428 23.55 5.66 -35.36
N GLU A 429 24.59 5.03 -35.91
CA GLU A 429 24.95 3.64 -35.61
C GLU A 429 25.42 3.48 -34.16
N LYS A 430 26.35 4.34 -33.71
CA LYS A 430 26.78 4.37 -32.31
C LYS A 430 25.64 4.78 -31.37
N ALA A 431 24.77 5.68 -31.80
CA ALA A 431 23.58 6.02 -31.02
C ALA A 431 22.66 4.81 -30.83
N LEU A 432 22.43 4.03 -31.88
CA LEU A 432 21.64 2.79 -31.78
C LEU A 432 22.33 1.78 -30.87
N TYR A 433 23.62 1.53 -31.09
CA TYR A 433 24.41 0.57 -30.31
C TYR A 433 24.31 0.84 -28.81
N TRP A 434 24.57 2.09 -28.39
CA TRP A 434 24.52 2.45 -26.97
C TRP A 434 23.10 2.47 -26.40
N CYS A 435 22.09 2.84 -27.21
CA CYS A 435 20.68 2.79 -26.79
C CYS A 435 20.23 1.35 -26.56
N GLN A 436 20.60 0.44 -27.49
CA GLN A 436 20.34 -0.99 -27.36
C GLN A 436 21.06 -1.57 -26.14
N LYS A 437 22.34 -1.25 -25.91
CA LYS A 437 23.06 -1.67 -24.70
C LYS A 437 22.38 -1.17 -23.41
N ALA A 438 21.90 0.08 -23.39
CA ALA A 438 21.17 0.60 -22.24
C ALA A 438 19.85 -0.16 -22.00
N ALA A 439 19.09 -0.43 -23.07
CA ALA A 439 17.84 -1.18 -23.02
C ALA A 439 18.06 -2.64 -22.56
N GLU A 440 19.09 -3.32 -23.06
CA GLU A 440 19.47 -4.67 -22.65
C GLU A 440 19.88 -4.74 -21.16
N ASN A 441 20.43 -3.66 -20.62
CA ASN A 441 20.77 -3.53 -19.19
C ASN A 441 19.62 -2.96 -18.34
N GLY A 442 18.37 -3.00 -18.83
CA GLY A 442 17.19 -2.67 -18.03
C GLY A 442 16.81 -1.19 -17.97
N TYR A 443 17.45 -0.31 -18.77
CA TYR A 443 17.08 1.12 -18.77
C TYR A 443 15.78 1.34 -19.55
N THR A 444 14.70 1.65 -18.83
CA THR A 444 13.31 1.65 -19.32
C THR A 444 13.08 2.66 -20.45
N ASP A 445 13.58 3.89 -20.32
CA ASP A 445 13.38 4.93 -21.35
C ASP A 445 14.12 4.57 -22.64
N ALA A 446 15.26 3.87 -22.53
CA ALA A 446 16.00 3.39 -23.69
C ALA A 446 15.21 2.30 -24.43
N MET A 447 14.51 1.42 -23.73
CA MET A 447 13.63 0.43 -24.35
C MET A 447 12.51 1.11 -25.17
N ASN A 448 11.82 2.09 -24.58
CA ASN A 448 10.75 2.83 -25.27
C ASN A 448 11.28 3.62 -26.49
N ILE A 449 12.41 4.31 -26.34
CA ILE A 449 13.02 5.08 -27.44
C ILE A 449 13.54 4.16 -28.54
N LEU A 450 14.12 3.00 -28.18
CA LEU A 450 14.55 1.99 -29.14
C LEU A 450 13.34 1.42 -29.92
N ALA A 451 12.24 1.16 -29.23
CA ALA A 451 10.99 0.74 -29.85
C ALA A 451 10.44 1.80 -30.82
N ASN A 452 10.40 3.08 -30.40
CA ASN A 452 9.99 4.21 -31.26
C ASN A 452 10.84 4.28 -32.55
N ARG A 453 12.15 4.05 -32.44
CA ARG A 453 13.05 4.05 -33.61
C ARG A 453 12.74 2.92 -34.58
N TYR A 454 12.50 1.70 -34.08
CA TYR A 454 12.08 0.57 -34.90
C TYR A 454 10.69 0.77 -35.51
N TYR A 455 9.79 1.42 -34.78
CA TYR A 455 8.42 1.69 -35.21
C TYR A 455 8.36 2.69 -36.39
N ILE A 456 9.14 3.77 -36.30
CA ILE A 456 9.18 4.85 -37.31
C ILE A 456 10.16 4.54 -38.45
N GLY A 457 11.24 3.79 -38.19
CA GLY A 457 12.38 3.67 -39.10
C GLY A 457 13.35 4.86 -39.00
N GLY A 458 13.39 5.52 -37.84
CA GLY A 458 14.17 6.75 -37.62
C GLY A 458 15.67 6.52 -37.52
N GLY A 459 16.35 6.41 -38.67
CA GLY A 459 17.80 6.18 -38.75
C GLY A 459 18.22 4.72 -38.68
N ILE A 460 17.25 3.79 -38.74
CA ILE A 460 17.42 2.33 -38.81
C ILE A 460 16.29 1.74 -39.65
N GLU A 461 16.45 0.50 -40.12
CA GLU A 461 15.38 -0.21 -40.81
C GLU A 461 14.13 -0.36 -39.92
N LYS A 462 12.97 -0.01 -40.47
CA LYS A 462 11.68 -0.13 -39.79
C LYS A 462 11.39 -1.61 -39.52
N ASN A 463 11.11 -1.95 -38.27
CA ASN A 463 10.80 -3.31 -37.85
C ASN A 463 9.73 -3.30 -36.75
N LEU A 464 8.47 -3.56 -37.13
CA LEU A 464 7.34 -3.47 -36.22
C LEU A 464 7.34 -4.57 -35.15
N GLU A 465 7.87 -5.76 -35.45
CA GLU A 465 7.98 -6.86 -34.48
C GLU A 465 8.98 -6.54 -33.37
N LYS A 466 10.15 -5.99 -33.73
CA LYS A 466 11.14 -5.52 -32.75
C LYS A 466 10.62 -4.32 -31.95
N ALA A 467 9.89 -3.41 -32.60
CA ALA A 467 9.23 -2.32 -31.89
C ALA A 467 8.24 -2.86 -30.85
N PHE A 468 7.37 -3.78 -31.25
CA PHE A 468 6.41 -4.44 -30.38
C PHE A 468 7.10 -5.12 -29.19
N HIS A 469 8.14 -5.92 -29.45
CA HIS A 469 8.93 -6.61 -28.42
C HIS A 469 9.51 -5.65 -27.37
N TRP A 470 10.09 -4.53 -27.80
CA TRP A 470 10.68 -3.56 -26.88
C TRP A 470 9.62 -2.73 -26.14
N TYR A 471 8.50 -2.36 -26.79
CA TYR A 471 7.37 -1.75 -26.08
C TYR A 471 6.81 -2.70 -25.02
N GLN A 472 6.69 -4.00 -25.33
CA GLN A 472 6.23 -5.00 -24.38
C GLN A 472 7.15 -5.07 -23.16
N LYS A 473 8.47 -5.22 -23.37
CA LYS A 473 9.44 -5.25 -22.26
C LYS A 473 9.39 -3.99 -21.39
N ALA A 474 9.28 -2.81 -22.01
CA ALA A 474 9.19 -1.54 -21.29
C ALA A 474 7.86 -1.40 -20.52
N ALA A 475 6.75 -1.88 -21.09
CA ALA A 475 5.43 -1.86 -20.44
C ALA A 475 5.37 -2.84 -19.25
N GLU A 476 5.98 -4.02 -19.36
CA GLU A 476 6.04 -5.02 -18.27
C GLU A 476 6.71 -4.50 -17.00
N ILE A 477 7.70 -3.62 -17.14
CA ILE A 477 8.42 -2.96 -16.05
C ILE A 477 7.81 -1.62 -15.62
N GLY A 478 6.64 -1.24 -16.15
CA GLY A 478 5.88 -0.08 -15.68
C GLY A 478 6.02 1.21 -16.51
N HIS A 479 6.70 1.21 -17.66
CA HIS A 479 6.88 2.45 -18.44
C HIS A 479 5.58 2.88 -19.12
N THR A 480 5.06 4.04 -18.73
CA THR A 480 3.71 4.49 -19.13
C THR A 480 3.58 4.81 -20.62
N ASP A 481 4.54 5.52 -21.23
CA ASP A 481 4.47 5.79 -22.69
C ASP A 481 4.53 4.50 -23.51
N ALA A 482 5.35 3.53 -23.08
CA ALA A 482 5.45 2.24 -23.73
C ALA A 482 4.16 1.43 -23.59
N MET A 483 3.45 1.51 -22.46
CA MET A 483 2.11 0.92 -22.31
C MET A 483 1.12 1.50 -23.33
N ASN A 484 1.12 2.82 -23.52
CA ASN A 484 0.28 3.47 -24.53
C ASN A 484 0.66 3.05 -25.96
N ASN A 485 1.96 3.02 -26.28
CA ASN A 485 2.43 2.61 -27.60
C ASN A 485 2.15 1.13 -27.89
N LEU A 486 2.28 0.26 -26.88
CA LEU A 486 1.90 -1.14 -26.97
C LEU A 486 0.38 -1.30 -27.17
N ALA A 487 -0.42 -0.47 -26.49
CA ALA A 487 -1.86 -0.43 -26.69
C ALA A 487 -2.22 -0.07 -28.13
N ILE A 488 -1.54 0.92 -28.72
CA ILE A 488 -1.69 1.29 -30.14
C ILE A 488 -1.33 0.11 -31.04
N CYS A 489 -0.23 -0.60 -30.76
CA CYS A 489 0.16 -1.79 -31.52
C CYS A 489 -0.95 -2.86 -31.52
N TYR A 490 -1.55 -3.17 -30.36
CA TYR A 490 -2.67 -4.10 -30.28
C TYR A 490 -3.96 -3.55 -30.92
N HIS A 491 -4.22 -2.24 -30.83
CA HIS A 491 -5.40 -1.63 -31.40
C HIS A 491 -5.41 -1.71 -32.93
N GLU A 492 -4.24 -1.47 -33.54
CA GLU A 492 -4.05 -1.40 -35.00
C GLU A 492 -3.53 -2.70 -35.61
N GLY A 493 -3.06 -3.66 -34.81
CA GLY A 493 -2.40 -4.88 -35.29
C GLY A 493 -1.00 -4.62 -35.86
N LYS A 494 -0.23 -3.70 -35.26
CA LYS A 494 1.13 -3.34 -35.71
C LYS A 494 2.19 -4.15 -34.97
N GLY A 495 2.86 -5.06 -35.68
CA GLY A 495 3.89 -5.94 -35.11
C GLY A 495 3.31 -7.08 -34.25
N THR A 496 1.98 -7.22 -34.23
CA THR A 496 1.23 -8.26 -33.52
C THR A 496 -0.18 -8.37 -34.14
N GLU A 497 -0.95 -9.38 -33.76
CA GLU A 497 -2.35 -9.48 -34.13
C GLU A 497 -3.22 -8.42 -33.42
N LYS A 498 -4.25 -7.93 -34.11
CA LYS A 498 -5.17 -6.94 -33.56
C LYS A 498 -5.93 -7.53 -32.36
N ASN A 499 -5.82 -6.87 -31.19
CA ASN A 499 -6.50 -7.27 -29.96
C ASN A 499 -7.00 -6.03 -29.20
N LEU A 500 -8.28 -5.70 -29.41
CA LEU A 500 -8.89 -4.48 -28.84
C LEU A 500 -9.01 -4.54 -27.32
N GLU A 501 -9.21 -5.73 -26.74
CA GLU A 501 -9.35 -5.91 -25.30
C GLU A 501 -8.03 -5.64 -24.57
N LYS A 502 -6.92 -6.21 -25.06
CA LYS A 502 -5.58 -5.92 -24.55
C LYS A 502 -5.20 -4.45 -24.75
N ALA A 503 -5.57 -3.86 -25.89
CA ALA A 503 -5.33 -2.44 -26.12
C ALA A 503 -6.03 -1.58 -25.06
N LEU A 504 -7.30 -1.86 -24.76
CA LEU A 504 -8.07 -1.10 -23.77
C LEU A 504 -7.56 -1.30 -22.34
N TYR A 505 -7.15 -2.52 -21.99
CA TYR A 505 -6.49 -2.79 -20.70
C TYR A 505 -5.20 -1.98 -20.53
N LEU A 506 -4.37 -1.91 -21.57
CA LEU A 506 -3.13 -1.13 -21.54
C LEU A 506 -3.38 0.38 -21.55
N TYR A 507 -4.37 0.87 -22.31
CA TYR A 507 -4.80 2.27 -22.24
C TYR A 507 -5.30 2.64 -20.84
N GLN A 508 -6.12 1.78 -20.21
CA GLN A 508 -6.59 1.97 -18.84
C GLN A 508 -5.42 2.07 -17.86
N LYS A 509 -4.46 1.13 -17.90
CA LYS A 509 -3.28 1.16 -17.03
C LYS A 509 -2.42 2.41 -17.25
N ALA A 510 -2.19 2.80 -18.50
CA ALA A 510 -1.43 4.00 -18.81
C ALA A 510 -2.17 5.26 -18.35
N ALA A 511 -3.49 5.30 -18.51
CA ALA A 511 -4.37 6.40 -18.08
C ALA A 511 -4.39 6.57 -16.55
N GLU A 512 -4.45 5.48 -15.79
CA GLU A 512 -4.37 5.49 -14.32
C GLU A 512 -3.02 6.04 -13.82
N ASN A 513 -1.95 5.85 -14.59
CA ASN A 513 -0.63 6.43 -14.34
C ASN A 513 -0.46 7.83 -14.95
N GLY A 514 -1.54 8.48 -15.39
CA GLY A 514 -1.56 9.87 -15.83
C GLY A 514 -1.15 10.13 -17.29
N HIS A 515 -1.00 9.09 -18.13
CA HIS A 515 -0.61 9.28 -19.53
C HIS A 515 -1.77 9.85 -20.37
N THR A 516 -1.62 11.09 -20.81
CA THR A 516 -2.67 11.89 -21.48
C THR A 516 -3.19 11.22 -22.75
N GLY A 517 -2.32 10.78 -23.65
CA GLY A 517 -2.73 10.11 -24.89
C GLY A 517 -3.51 8.81 -24.64
N ALA A 518 -3.27 8.14 -23.50
CA ALA A 518 -3.97 6.91 -23.16
C ALA A 518 -5.38 7.20 -22.61
N ILE A 519 -5.51 8.27 -21.81
CA ILE A 519 -6.79 8.77 -21.33
C ILE A 519 -7.70 9.15 -22.52
N VAL A 520 -7.17 9.85 -23.53
CA VAL A 520 -7.93 10.23 -24.74
C VAL A 520 -8.35 9.00 -25.54
N ASN A 521 -7.42 8.07 -25.81
CA ASN A 521 -7.72 6.83 -26.53
C ASN A 521 -8.77 5.97 -25.81
N LEU A 522 -8.72 5.93 -24.48
CA LEU A 522 -9.69 5.23 -23.65
C LEU A 522 -11.07 5.89 -23.67
N ALA A 523 -11.13 7.22 -23.58
CA ALA A 523 -12.37 7.99 -23.70
C ALA A 523 -13.03 7.77 -25.06
N TYR A 524 -12.24 7.79 -26.14
CA TYR A 524 -12.69 7.47 -27.49
C TYR A 524 -13.21 6.01 -27.60
N GLY A 525 -12.56 5.07 -26.93
CA GLY A 525 -13.00 3.67 -26.84
C GLY A 525 -14.40 3.53 -26.24
N TYR A 526 -14.62 4.14 -25.06
CA TYR A 526 -15.93 4.14 -24.38
C TYR A 526 -17.02 4.90 -25.13
N TYR A 527 -16.66 5.97 -25.85
CA TYR A 527 -17.62 6.75 -26.64
C TYR A 527 -18.14 5.97 -27.85
N ASN A 528 -17.24 5.31 -28.60
CA ASN A 528 -17.60 4.62 -29.84
C ASN A 528 -18.03 3.16 -29.64
N GLY A 529 -17.71 2.56 -28.49
CA GLY A 529 -18.00 1.15 -28.22
C GLY A 529 -17.10 0.19 -29.01
N LYS A 530 -15.88 0.61 -29.36
CA LYS A 530 -14.93 -0.22 -30.11
C LYS A 530 -14.16 -1.12 -29.15
N GLY A 531 -14.59 -2.37 -29.01
CA GLY A 531 -13.93 -3.39 -28.17
C GLY A 531 -14.38 -3.39 -26.69
N ILE A 532 -15.24 -2.46 -26.29
CA ILE A 532 -15.92 -2.36 -24.97
C ILE A 532 -17.35 -1.86 -25.21
N GLU A 533 -18.28 -2.13 -24.29
CA GLU A 533 -19.64 -1.57 -24.32
C GLU A 533 -19.63 -0.03 -24.28
N LYS A 534 -20.46 0.61 -25.10
CA LYS A 534 -20.60 2.08 -25.09
C LYS A 534 -20.95 2.57 -23.70
N ASN A 535 -20.13 3.48 -23.17
CA ASN A 535 -20.35 4.05 -21.85
C ASN A 535 -20.02 5.54 -21.85
N PHE A 536 -21.02 6.35 -22.16
CA PHE A 536 -20.88 7.81 -22.25
C PHE A 536 -20.46 8.46 -20.93
N LYS A 537 -20.89 7.92 -19.78
CA LYS A 537 -20.48 8.42 -18.46
C LYS A 537 -18.97 8.23 -18.24
N LYS A 538 -18.44 7.05 -18.56
CA LYS A 538 -16.99 6.78 -18.48
C LYS A 538 -16.20 7.59 -19.51
N ALA A 539 -16.72 7.75 -20.73
CA ALA A 539 -16.07 8.59 -21.74
C ALA A 539 -15.94 10.06 -21.29
N LEU A 540 -17.02 10.62 -20.70
CA LEU A 540 -17.01 11.97 -20.14
C LEU A 540 -16.05 12.10 -18.95
N TYR A 541 -16.02 11.12 -18.05
CA TYR A 541 -15.09 11.09 -16.92
C TYR A 541 -13.63 11.15 -17.37
N TRP A 542 -13.23 10.32 -18.34
CA TRP A 542 -11.86 10.32 -18.84
C TRP A 542 -11.50 11.58 -19.62
N ASN A 543 -12.42 12.10 -20.45
CA ASN A 543 -12.21 13.39 -21.12
C ASN A 543 -12.05 14.55 -20.12
N GLN A 544 -12.82 14.58 -19.03
CA GLN A 544 -12.63 15.56 -17.97
C GLN A 544 -11.24 15.43 -17.32
N LYS A 545 -10.82 14.20 -16.99
CA LYS A 545 -9.48 13.96 -16.41
C LYS A 545 -8.35 14.41 -17.32
N ALA A 546 -8.45 14.19 -18.63
CA ALA A 546 -7.46 14.67 -19.59
C ALA A 546 -7.49 16.21 -19.73
N ALA A 547 -8.67 16.82 -19.77
CA ALA A 547 -8.82 18.28 -19.83
C ALA A 547 -8.32 19.00 -18.56
N GLU A 548 -8.49 18.40 -17.37
CA GLU A 548 -7.87 18.89 -16.11
C GLU A 548 -6.34 18.98 -16.20
N ASN A 549 -5.72 18.08 -16.97
CA ASN A 549 -4.28 18.07 -17.24
C ASN A 549 -3.86 18.98 -18.42
N GLY A 550 -4.78 19.77 -18.97
CA GLY A 550 -4.51 20.74 -20.05
C GLY A 550 -4.53 20.17 -21.47
N ASP A 551 -5.11 18.98 -21.67
CA ASP A 551 -5.18 18.35 -22.99
C ASP A 551 -6.23 19.00 -23.90
N LYS A 552 -5.79 19.55 -25.04
CA LYS A 552 -6.65 20.30 -25.98
C LYS A 552 -7.64 19.40 -26.73
N GLU A 553 -7.28 18.15 -26.97
CA GLU A 553 -8.12 17.20 -27.71
C GLU A 553 -9.28 16.70 -26.84
N ALA A 554 -9.01 16.44 -25.55
CA ALA A 554 -10.03 16.14 -24.56
C ALA A 554 -11.03 17.30 -24.39
N MET A 555 -10.56 18.55 -24.41
CA MET A 555 -11.41 19.74 -24.38
C MET A 555 -12.29 19.86 -25.62
N PHE A 556 -11.76 19.54 -26.80
CA PHE A 556 -12.52 19.48 -28.04
C PHE A 556 -13.61 18.39 -27.99
N ASN A 557 -13.31 17.22 -27.46
CA ASN A 557 -14.27 16.13 -27.27
C ASN A 557 -15.39 16.48 -26.26
N LEU A 558 -15.05 17.23 -25.19
CA LEU A 558 -16.04 17.78 -24.26
C LEU A 558 -16.95 18.81 -24.95
N ALA A 559 -16.40 19.66 -25.82
CA ALA A 559 -17.18 20.63 -26.59
C ALA A 559 -18.18 19.95 -27.53
N ILE A 560 -17.76 18.95 -28.31
CA ILE A 560 -18.66 18.15 -29.16
C ILE A 560 -19.76 17.49 -28.30
N SER A 561 -19.39 16.94 -27.15
CA SER A 561 -20.37 16.31 -26.25
C SER A 561 -21.38 17.31 -25.70
N ALA A 562 -20.95 18.53 -25.36
CA ALA A 562 -21.82 19.61 -24.92
C ALA A 562 -22.76 20.08 -26.04
N GLU A 563 -22.27 20.19 -27.28
CA GLU A 563 -23.09 20.52 -28.45
C GLU A 563 -24.14 19.44 -28.74
N ASN A 564 -23.82 18.16 -28.49
CA ASN A 564 -24.74 17.04 -28.62
C ASN A 564 -25.76 16.91 -27.47
N GLY A 565 -25.85 17.89 -26.56
CA GLY A 565 -26.88 17.92 -25.52
C GLY A 565 -26.50 17.26 -24.19
N HIS A 566 -25.26 16.81 -24.01
CA HIS A 566 -24.84 16.18 -22.76
C HIS A 566 -24.60 17.21 -21.64
N THR A 567 -25.50 17.26 -20.67
CA THR A 567 -25.53 18.28 -19.61
C THR A 567 -24.28 18.30 -18.71
N GLY A 568 -23.70 17.13 -18.39
CA GLY A 568 -22.43 17.07 -17.65
C GLY A 568 -21.24 17.63 -18.44
N ALA A 569 -21.23 17.46 -19.76
CA ALA A 569 -20.21 18.06 -20.62
C ALA A 569 -20.36 19.58 -20.69
N MET A 570 -21.59 20.08 -20.75
CA MET A 570 -21.90 21.52 -20.71
C MET A 570 -21.40 22.14 -19.39
N ASN A 571 -21.69 21.53 -18.24
CA ASN A 571 -21.21 22.03 -16.93
C ASN A 571 -19.68 22.05 -16.84
N ASN A 572 -19.02 20.98 -17.28
CA ASN A 572 -17.57 20.91 -17.27
C ASN A 572 -16.94 21.96 -18.19
N LEU A 573 -17.48 22.13 -19.40
CA LEU A 573 -17.03 23.14 -20.35
C LEU A 573 -17.19 24.57 -19.79
N ALA A 574 -18.29 24.83 -19.08
CA ALA A 574 -18.52 26.09 -18.39
C ALA A 574 -17.44 26.37 -17.32
N MET A 575 -17.11 25.38 -16.50
CA MET A 575 -16.03 25.48 -15.49
C MET A 575 -14.67 25.79 -16.13
N TYR A 576 -14.34 25.19 -17.27
CA TYR A 576 -13.06 25.48 -17.96
C TYR A 576 -13.01 26.91 -18.47
N TYR A 577 -14.09 27.39 -19.09
CA TYR A 577 -14.18 28.78 -19.55
C TYR A 577 -14.13 29.78 -18.37
N GLY A 578 -14.73 29.44 -17.23
CA GLY A 578 -14.72 30.27 -16.03
C GLY A 578 -13.33 30.38 -15.38
N ASN A 579 -12.61 29.26 -15.31
CA ASN A 579 -11.31 29.18 -14.64
C ASN A 579 -10.11 29.50 -15.53
N GLY A 580 -10.26 29.47 -16.86
CA GLY A 580 -9.15 29.67 -17.81
C GLY A 580 -8.12 28.54 -17.79
N LYS A 581 -8.48 27.34 -17.31
CA LYS A 581 -7.59 26.17 -17.28
C LYS A 581 -7.61 25.49 -18.65
N GLY A 582 -6.53 25.59 -19.41
CA GLY A 582 -6.37 24.94 -20.73
C GLY A 582 -7.00 25.69 -21.92
N ILE A 583 -7.94 26.62 -21.66
CA ILE A 583 -8.53 27.54 -22.64
C ILE A 583 -8.50 28.97 -22.10
N GLU A 584 -8.62 29.94 -23.01
CA GLU A 584 -8.77 31.34 -22.65
C GLU A 584 -10.00 31.53 -21.76
N LYS A 585 -9.79 32.20 -20.62
CA LYS A 585 -10.86 32.53 -19.67
C LYS A 585 -11.91 33.37 -20.40
N ASN A 586 -13.15 32.90 -20.41
CA ASN A 586 -14.27 33.58 -21.04
C ASN A 586 -15.53 33.38 -20.20
N LEU A 587 -15.83 34.38 -19.36
CA LEU A 587 -16.94 34.29 -18.42
C LEU A 587 -18.31 34.25 -19.13
N GLU A 588 -18.46 34.89 -20.29
CA GLU A 588 -19.70 34.89 -21.07
C GLU A 588 -20.02 33.48 -21.62
N LYS A 589 -19.01 32.78 -22.14
CA LYS A 589 -19.15 31.39 -22.57
C LYS A 589 -19.39 30.44 -21.40
N ALA A 590 -18.74 30.70 -20.26
CA ALA A 590 -19.01 29.94 -19.04
C ALA A 590 -20.49 30.07 -18.62
N PHE A 591 -20.97 31.31 -18.56
CA PHE A 591 -22.37 31.63 -18.27
C PHE A 591 -23.33 30.93 -19.24
N HIS A 592 -23.10 31.04 -20.55
CA HIS A 592 -23.93 30.38 -21.58
C HIS A 592 -24.06 28.87 -21.39
N TRP A 593 -22.96 28.19 -21.07
CA TRP A 593 -22.96 26.74 -20.87
C TRP A 593 -23.56 26.32 -19.53
N TYR A 594 -23.33 27.07 -18.44
CA TYR A 594 -24.06 26.85 -17.19
C TYR A 594 -25.57 27.05 -17.37
N GLN A 595 -25.98 28.07 -18.12
CA GLN A 595 -27.38 28.32 -18.42
C GLN A 595 -28.02 27.14 -19.18
N LYS A 596 -27.41 26.69 -20.27
CA LYS A 596 -27.91 25.52 -21.03
C LYS A 596 -27.98 24.26 -20.18
N ALA A 597 -26.98 24.01 -19.34
CA ALA A 597 -26.96 22.84 -18.46
C ALA A 597 -28.06 22.92 -17.37
N ALA A 598 -28.24 24.09 -16.76
CA ALA A 598 -29.26 24.35 -15.75
C ALA A 598 -30.69 24.25 -16.31
N GLU A 599 -30.92 24.76 -17.52
CA GLU A 599 -32.20 24.63 -18.24
C GLU A 599 -32.55 23.16 -18.54
N ASN A 600 -31.54 22.29 -18.69
CA ASN A 600 -31.69 20.84 -18.81
C ASN A 600 -31.59 20.10 -17.46
N CYS A 601 -31.93 20.78 -16.36
CA CYS A 601 -32.05 20.19 -15.02
C CYS A 601 -30.75 19.66 -14.39
N TYR A 602 -29.57 20.14 -14.80
CA TYR A 602 -28.30 19.76 -14.17
C TYR A 602 -28.05 20.57 -12.89
N ILE A 603 -28.01 19.88 -11.75
CA ILE A 603 -28.09 20.48 -10.42
C ILE A 603 -26.88 21.39 -10.12
N ASP A 604 -25.65 20.94 -10.36
CA ASP A 604 -24.45 21.77 -10.08
C ASP A 604 -24.40 23.01 -10.99
N ALA A 605 -24.93 22.92 -12.21
CA ALA A 605 -24.99 24.05 -13.11
C ALA A 605 -26.03 25.09 -12.66
N MET A 606 -27.13 24.67 -12.01
CA MET A 606 -28.08 25.61 -11.39
C MET A 606 -27.40 26.41 -10.27
N PHE A 607 -26.59 25.74 -9.44
CA PHE A 607 -25.83 26.40 -8.38
C PHE A 607 -24.78 27.36 -8.94
N ASN A 608 -23.99 26.92 -9.92
CA ASN A 608 -22.98 27.77 -10.56
C ASN A 608 -23.60 28.96 -11.31
N LEU A 609 -24.75 28.77 -11.95
CA LEU A 609 -25.50 29.84 -12.59
C LEU A 609 -26.01 30.88 -11.57
N ALA A 610 -26.43 30.44 -10.38
CA ALA A 610 -26.80 31.33 -9.30
C ALA A 610 -25.61 32.20 -8.85
N ILE A 611 -24.41 31.61 -8.71
CA ILE A 611 -23.17 32.34 -8.41
C ILE A 611 -22.87 33.37 -9.50
N CYS A 612 -23.00 33.00 -10.78
CA CYS A 612 -22.77 33.92 -11.89
C CYS A 612 -23.68 35.16 -11.80
N TYR A 613 -24.97 34.97 -11.51
CA TYR A 613 -25.89 36.09 -11.31
C TYR A 613 -25.61 36.89 -10.02
N GLN A 614 -25.18 36.26 -8.94
CA GLN A 614 -24.86 36.93 -7.68
C GLN A 614 -23.64 37.85 -7.82
N ASN A 615 -22.62 37.40 -8.55
CA ASN A 615 -21.35 38.10 -8.72
C ASN A 615 -21.31 38.98 -9.98
N GLY A 616 -22.22 38.78 -10.93
CA GLY A 616 -22.14 39.39 -12.27
C GLY A 616 -21.02 38.78 -13.13
N GLU A 617 -20.78 37.47 -13.00
CA GLU A 617 -19.76 36.77 -13.78
C GLU A 617 -20.33 36.32 -15.12
N GLY A 618 -19.86 36.93 -16.22
CA GLY A 618 -20.31 36.59 -17.58
C GLY A 618 -21.72 37.07 -17.92
N THR A 619 -22.36 37.80 -17.00
CA THR A 619 -23.68 38.42 -17.15
C THR A 619 -23.78 39.61 -16.18
N GLU A 620 -24.84 40.40 -16.27
CA GLU A 620 -25.10 41.47 -15.31
C GLU A 620 -25.52 40.90 -13.94
N LYS A 621 -25.04 41.53 -12.86
CA LYS A 621 -25.40 41.15 -11.49
C LYS A 621 -26.93 41.25 -11.30
N ASN A 622 -27.56 40.15 -10.90
CA ASN A 622 -28.99 40.06 -10.68
C ASN A 622 -29.30 39.15 -9.48
N LEU A 623 -29.56 39.76 -8.31
CA LEU A 623 -29.78 39.02 -7.07
C LEU A 623 -31.10 38.23 -7.07
N GLU A 624 -32.14 38.70 -7.76
CA GLU A 624 -33.42 38.00 -7.86
C GLU A 624 -33.28 36.69 -8.66
N LYS A 625 -32.54 36.72 -9.77
CA LYS A 625 -32.21 35.52 -10.56
C LYS A 625 -31.27 34.58 -9.80
N ALA A 626 -30.31 35.14 -9.06
CA ALA A 626 -29.44 34.34 -8.20
C ALA A 626 -30.27 33.58 -7.15
N PHE A 627 -31.18 34.27 -6.46
CA PHE A 627 -32.10 33.67 -5.50
C PHE A 627 -32.95 32.56 -6.15
N TYR A 628 -33.54 32.83 -7.31
CA TYR A 628 -34.34 31.84 -8.06
C TYR A 628 -33.56 30.55 -8.37
N TRP A 629 -32.32 30.67 -8.84
CA TRP A 629 -31.50 29.51 -9.18
C TRP A 629 -30.94 28.79 -7.95
N TYR A 630 -30.58 29.51 -6.87
CA TYR A 630 -30.27 28.89 -5.59
C TYR A 630 -31.45 28.09 -5.05
N GLN A 631 -32.67 28.64 -5.12
CA GLN A 631 -33.89 27.95 -4.71
C GLN A 631 -34.09 26.67 -5.51
N LYS A 632 -34.00 26.72 -6.84
CA LYS A 632 -34.11 25.53 -7.70
C LYS A 632 -33.05 24.47 -7.39
N ALA A 633 -31.79 24.85 -7.20
CA ALA A 633 -30.72 23.91 -6.88
C ALA A 633 -30.93 23.28 -5.49
N ALA A 634 -31.32 24.08 -4.50
CA ALA A 634 -31.63 23.63 -3.15
C ALA A 634 -32.82 22.67 -3.10
N ASP A 635 -33.89 22.94 -3.86
CA ASP A 635 -35.06 22.06 -3.97
C ASP A 635 -34.73 20.71 -4.62
N ASN A 636 -33.68 20.67 -5.46
CA ASN A 636 -33.14 19.43 -6.05
C ASN A 636 -32.02 18.79 -5.21
N GLY A 637 -31.77 19.27 -3.98
CA GLY A 637 -30.86 18.63 -3.03
C GLY A 637 -29.42 19.16 -3.02
N HIS A 638 -29.10 20.26 -3.71
CA HIS A 638 -27.75 20.83 -3.68
C HIS A 638 -27.45 21.49 -2.33
N ILE A 639 -26.49 20.95 -1.58
CA ILE A 639 -26.22 21.34 -0.19
C ILE A 639 -25.74 22.79 -0.07
N ASP A 640 -24.73 23.20 -0.85
CA ASP A 640 -24.23 24.58 -0.81
C ASP A 640 -25.29 25.60 -1.26
N ALA A 641 -26.25 25.17 -2.09
CA ALA A 641 -27.34 26.03 -2.52
C ALA A 641 -28.33 26.26 -1.38
N MET A 642 -28.60 25.24 -0.55
CA MET A 642 -29.41 25.39 0.66
C MET A 642 -28.78 26.39 1.63
N PHE A 643 -27.46 26.35 1.81
CA PHE A 643 -26.73 27.31 2.65
C PHE A 643 -26.79 28.73 2.07
N ASN A 644 -26.46 28.91 0.79
CA ASN A 644 -26.50 30.23 0.15
C ASN A 644 -27.93 30.81 0.10
N LEU A 645 -28.95 29.98 -0.07
CA LEU A 645 -30.35 30.39 0.01
C LEU A 645 -30.74 30.89 1.41
N ALA A 646 -30.20 30.27 2.47
CA ALA A 646 -30.37 30.75 3.84
C ALA A 646 -29.77 32.15 4.03
N ILE A 647 -28.57 32.39 3.48
CA ILE A 647 -27.91 33.71 3.47
C ILE A 647 -28.75 34.73 2.70
N CYS A 648 -29.32 34.37 1.55
CA CYS A 648 -30.20 35.27 0.80
C CYS A 648 -31.39 35.74 1.65
N HIS A 649 -32.04 34.83 2.39
CA HIS A 649 -33.10 35.18 3.33
C HIS A 649 -32.62 35.97 4.55
N GLU A 650 -31.39 35.76 5.01
CA GLU A 650 -30.83 36.46 6.17
C GLU A 650 -30.55 37.94 5.86
N LYS A 651 -29.96 38.17 4.69
CA LYS A 651 -29.55 39.50 4.22
C LYS A 651 -30.63 40.23 3.43
N GLY A 652 -31.65 39.52 2.95
CA GLY A 652 -32.63 40.07 2.01
C GLY A 652 -32.06 40.26 0.61
N GLU A 653 -31.15 39.37 0.17
CA GLU A 653 -30.55 39.44 -1.18
C GLU A 653 -31.45 38.70 -2.18
N GLY A 654 -32.07 39.44 -3.11
CA GLY A 654 -32.95 38.86 -4.13
C GLY A 654 -34.31 38.38 -3.62
N THR A 655 -34.59 38.59 -2.32
CA THR A 655 -35.83 38.26 -1.62
C THR A 655 -35.97 39.21 -0.41
N GLU A 656 -37.16 39.28 0.17
CA GLU A 656 -37.33 39.92 1.49
C GLU A 656 -36.60 39.15 2.59
N LYS A 657 -36.10 39.89 3.59
CA LYS A 657 -35.45 39.33 4.78
C LYS A 657 -36.45 38.48 5.57
N ASN A 658 -36.09 37.23 5.85
CA ASN A 658 -36.95 36.29 6.57
C ASN A 658 -36.14 35.32 7.44
N LEU A 659 -36.00 35.67 8.72
CA LEU A 659 -35.21 34.90 9.68
C LEU A 659 -35.76 33.47 9.92
N VAL A 660 -37.08 33.27 9.82
CA VAL A 660 -37.68 31.93 9.98
C VAL A 660 -37.27 31.02 8.82
N LYS A 661 -37.30 31.52 7.58
CA LYS A 661 -36.82 30.77 6.41
C LYS A 661 -35.30 30.55 6.45
N THR A 662 -34.54 31.55 6.89
CA THR A 662 -33.09 31.42 7.13
C THR A 662 -32.80 30.23 8.05
N PHE A 663 -33.45 30.18 9.20
CA PHE A 663 -33.31 29.08 10.16
C PHE A 663 -33.68 27.71 9.54
N GLN A 664 -34.79 27.63 8.81
CA GLN A 664 -35.23 26.38 8.18
C GLN A 664 -34.21 25.85 7.16
N TRP A 665 -33.62 26.73 6.34
CA TRP A 665 -32.63 26.35 5.33
C TRP A 665 -31.28 26.01 5.95
N TYR A 666 -30.81 26.77 6.95
CA TYR A 666 -29.63 26.36 7.73
C TYR A 666 -29.82 24.99 8.38
N GLN A 667 -31.00 24.72 8.93
CA GLN A 667 -31.29 23.40 9.49
C GLN A 667 -31.27 22.28 8.44
N LYS A 668 -31.79 22.53 7.23
CA LYS A 668 -31.77 21.54 6.13
C LYS A 668 -30.34 21.26 5.65
N ALA A 669 -29.51 22.29 5.46
CA ALA A 669 -28.12 22.14 5.08
C ALA A 669 -27.30 21.44 6.19
N ALA A 670 -27.49 21.82 7.45
CA ALA A 670 -26.84 21.21 8.61
C ALA A 670 -27.19 19.72 8.81
N LYS A 671 -28.40 19.30 8.43
CA LYS A 671 -28.79 17.88 8.42
C LYS A 671 -28.03 17.06 7.37
N ASN A 672 -27.51 17.71 6.33
CA ASN A 672 -26.63 17.12 5.32
C ASN A 672 -25.14 17.40 5.60
N ASP A 673 -24.80 17.68 6.87
CA ASP A 673 -23.43 17.86 7.37
C ASP A 673 -22.65 19.05 6.79
N ASP A 674 -23.35 20.07 6.27
CA ASP A 674 -22.73 21.34 5.88
C ASP A 674 -22.21 22.11 7.12
N LYS A 675 -20.90 22.30 7.19
CA LYS A 675 -20.23 22.83 8.39
C LYS A 675 -20.60 24.28 8.67
N ASP A 676 -20.71 25.09 7.63
CA ASP A 676 -20.98 26.52 7.79
C ASP A 676 -22.46 26.75 8.15
N ALA A 677 -23.38 25.95 7.59
CA ALA A 677 -24.76 25.91 8.02
C ALA A 677 -24.91 25.45 9.47
N ILE A 678 -24.15 24.46 9.94
CA ILE A 678 -24.21 24.05 11.35
C ILE A 678 -23.76 25.20 12.27
N LYS A 679 -22.67 25.89 11.95
CA LYS A 679 -22.22 27.07 12.73
C LYS A 679 -23.28 28.16 12.76
N SER A 680 -23.86 28.50 11.60
CA SER A 680 -24.94 29.49 11.52
C SER A 680 -26.18 29.06 12.30
N LEU A 681 -26.52 27.75 12.27
CA LEU A 681 -27.65 27.20 13.03
C LEU A 681 -27.42 27.26 14.55
N VAL A 682 -26.19 27.07 15.02
CA VAL A 682 -25.81 27.25 16.43
C VAL A 682 -26.10 28.69 16.85
N THR A 683 -25.62 29.68 16.09
CA THR A 683 -25.88 31.10 16.35
C THR A 683 -27.37 31.41 16.38
N CYS A 684 -28.17 30.84 15.45
CA CYS A 684 -29.62 31.02 15.46
C CYS A 684 -30.27 30.54 16.76
N TYR A 685 -29.84 29.38 17.30
CA TYR A 685 -30.35 28.86 18.57
C TYR A 685 -29.83 29.65 19.79
N GLU A 686 -28.60 30.18 19.77
CA GLU A 686 -28.05 30.98 20.86
C GLU A 686 -28.76 32.33 21.02
N ASN A 687 -29.06 32.96 19.88
CA ASN A 687 -29.64 34.30 19.83
C ASN A 687 -31.17 34.29 19.73
N GLY A 688 -31.79 33.16 19.39
CA GLY A 688 -33.22 33.09 19.09
C GLY A 688 -33.57 33.77 17.76
N GLU A 689 -32.69 33.65 16.76
CA GLU A 689 -32.90 34.24 15.44
C GLU A 689 -33.67 33.27 14.54
N GLY A 690 -34.91 33.63 14.17
CA GLY A 690 -35.76 32.77 13.35
C GLY A 690 -36.33 31.54 14.07
N THR A 691 -35.99 31.37 15.35
CA THR A 691 -36.45 30.30 16.24
C THR A 691 -36.44 30.82 17.69
N GLU A 692 -36.94 30.03 18.64
CA GLU A 692 -36.79 30.36 20.06
C GLU A 692 -35.36 30.07 20.53
N LYS A 693 -34.85 30.93 21.42
CA LYS A 693 -33.54 30.74 22.04
C LYS A 693 -33.48 29.38 22.75
N ASN A 694 -32.54 28.53 22.35
CA ASN A 694 -32.41 27.16 22.85
C ASN A 694 -30.93 26.75 22.92
N LEU A 695 -30.30 27.04 24.06
CA LEU A 695 -28.88 26.76 24.30
C LEU A 695 -28.55 25.25 24.29
N GLU A 696 -29.50 24.39 24.64
CA GLU A 696 -29.33 22.94 24.61
C GLU A 696 -29.22 22.40 23.18
N LYS A 697 -30.08 22.89 22.27
CA LYS A 697 -29.98 22.56 20.84
C LYS A 697 -28.74 23.20 20.19
N ALA A 698 -28.39 24.43 20.57
CA ALA A 698 -27.14 25.05 20.13
C ALA A 698 -25.93 24.17 20.50
N PHE A 699 -25.89 23.71 21.76
CA PHE A 699 -24.85 22.81 22.26
C PHE A 699 -24.83 21.46 21.52
N TYR A 700 -25.99 20.85 21.28
CA TYR A 700 -26.10 19.61 20.49
C TYR A 700 -25.51 19.75 19.08
N TRP A 701 -25.86 20.82 18.35
CA TRP A 701 -25.33 21.05 17.01
C TRP A 701 -23.84 21.42 17.03
N TYR A 702 -23.37 22.12 18.06
CA TYR A 702 -21.95 22.40 18.28
C TYR A 702 -21.14 21.12 18.53
N GLN A 703 -21.66 20.21 19.35
CA GLN A 703 -21.04 18.89 19.59
C GLN A 703 -20.93 18.07 18.30
N LYS A 704 -21.97 18.09 17.44
CA LYS A 704 -21.95 17.40 16.13
C LYS A 704 -20.81 17.88 15.21
N VAL A 705 -20.38 19.14 15.33
CA VAL A 705 -19.19 19.67 14.62
C VAL A 705 -17.89 19.25 15.30
N ALA A 706 -17.84 19.32 16.64
CA ALA A 706 -16.64 19.00 17.42
C ALA A 706 -16.25 17.51 17.37
N GLU A 707 -17.22 16.60 17.30
CA GLU A 707 -17.01 15.15 17.13
C GLU A 707 -16.30 14.80 15.81
N ASN A 708 -16.43 15.66 14.79
CA ASN A 708 -15.77 15.49 13.49
C ASN A 708 -14.39 16.15 13.39
N GLU A 709 -13.94 16.92 14.40
CA GLU A 709 -12.66 17.63 14.28
C GLU A 709 -11.60 17.37 15.37
N ILE A 710 -11.87 17.14 16.67
CA ILE A 710 -10.75 16.95 17.64
C ILE A 710 -11.13 16.11 18.87
N ARG A 711 -10.40 15.00 19.13
CA ARG A 711 -10.30 14.38 20.47
C ARG A 711 -9.15 15.04 21.25
N LEU A 712 -9.46 15.88 22.23
CA LEU A 712 -8.47 16.38 23.20
C LEU A 712 -8.31 15.40 24.37
N VAL A 713 -7.10 15.36 24.94
CA VAL A 713 -6.67 14.37 25.94
C VAL A 713 -6.43 15.08 27.27
N CYS A 714 -7.04 14.61 28.36
CA CYS A 714 -6.96 15.29 29.66
C CYS A 714 -5.55 15.24 30.22
N ASN A 715 -4.97 16.39 30.55
CA ASN A 715 -3.60 16.48 31.08
C ASN A 715 -3.35 15.72 32.40
N TYR A 716 -4.42 15.31 33.11
CA TYR A 716 -4.34 14.61 34.40
C TYR A 716 -4.59 13.10 34.29
N CYS A 717 -5.61 12.71 33.51
CA CYS A 717 -6.07 11.32 33.42
C CYS A 717 -5.75 10.66 32.07
N ASN A 718 -5.28 11.44 31.09
CA ASN A 718 -5.09 11.06 29.70
C ASN A 718 -6.31 10.43 29.00
N GLN A 719 -7.52 10.59 29.56
CA GLN A 719 -8.76 10.16 28.92
C GLN A 719 -9.24 11.21 27.91
N PRO A 720 -9.82 10.78 26.77
CA PRO A 720 -10.44 11.69 25.83
C PRO A 720 -11.63 12.37 26.50
N TYR A 721 -11.76 13.67 26.27
CA TYR A 721 -12.87 14.44 26.80
C TYR A 721 -13.29 15.52 25.79
N ILE A 722 -14.47 16.08 26.01
CA ILE A 722 -15.17 16.94 25.06
C ILE A 722 -15.19 18.42 25.46
N ASP A 723 -14.75 18.82 26.66
CA ASP A 723 -14.65 20.23 27.08
C ASP A 723 -13.64 20.56 28.20
N TYR A 724 -12.91 21.70 28.08
CA TYR A 724 -11.81 22.28 28.94
C TYR A 724 -10.65 21.35 29.34
N GLN A 725 -9.45 21.83 29.72
CA GLN A 725 -8.22 21.03 29.99
C GLN A 725 -8.32 19.71 30.83
N TRP A 726 -9.48 19.32 31.37
CA TRP A 726 -9.72 18.17 32.25
C TRP A 726 -10.96 17.32 31.89
N CYS A 727 -10.86 15.99 32.06
CA CYS A 727 -11.95 15.02 31.84
C CYS A 727 -13.07 15.12 32.90
N GLN A 728 -14.33 14.81 32.57
CA GLN A 728 -15.51 14.92 33.48
C GLN A 728 -15.27 14.29 34.86
N GLN A 729 -14.69 13.09 34.92
CA GLN A 729 -14.36 12.42 36.18
C GLN A 729 -13.29 13.15 37.02
N CYS A 730 -12.30 13.78 36.36
CA CYS A 730 -11.30 14.58 37.06
C CYS A 730 -11.84 15.95 37.47
N ASN A 731 -12.75 16.51 36.67
CA ASN A 731 -13.41 17.76 37.00
C ASN A 731 -14.33 17.58 38.22
N THR A 732 -15.08 16.47 38.31
CA THR A 732 -15.91 16.17 39.49
C THR A 732 -15.07 15.95 40.76
N LYS A 733 -13.96 15.19 40.68
CA LYS A 733 -13.04 14.98 41.83
C LYS A 733 -12.39 16.27 42.29
N ARG A 734 -11.96 17.11 41.34
CA ARG A 734 -11.34 18.40 41.65
C ARG A 734 -12.37 19.39 42.19
N PHE A 735 -13.56 19.48 41.58
CA PHE A 735 -14.65 20.29 42.09
C PHE A 735 -15.00 19.89 43.52
N GLN A 736 -15.07 18.59 43.83
CA GLN A 736 -15.23 18.14 45.22
C GLN A 736 -14.07 18.62 46.12
N GLN A 737 -12.81 18.48 45.69
CA GLN A 737 -11.64 18.89 46.50
C GLN A 737 -11.51 20.41 46.69
N ASP A 738 -11.82 21.19 45.65
CA ASP A 738 -11.67 22.64 45.62
C ASP A 738 -12.92 23.31 46.21
N PHE A 739 -14.12 22.74 46.04
CA PHE A 739 -15.37 23.23 46.63
C PHE A 739 -15.30 23.24 48.15
N PHE A 740 -14.70 22.24 48.80
CA PHE A 740 -14.50 22.24 50.27
C PHE A 740 -13.49 23.29 50.75
N LYS A 741 -12.71 23.88 49.84
CA LYS A 741 -11.71 24.92 50.14
C LYS A 741 -12.11 26.28 49.57
N TRP A 742 -13.28 26.37 48.96
CA TRP A 742 -13.71 27.54 48.22
C TRP A 742 -14.21 28.64 49.16
N THR A 743 -13.75 29.86 48.90
CA THR A 743 -14.18 31.09 49.56
C THR A 743 -14.40 32.16 48.48
N SER A 744 -15.50 32.87 48.57
CA SER A 744 -15.84 34.04 47.74
C SER A 744 -15.11 35.31 48.16
N LYS A 745 -14.45 35.32 49.34
CA LYS A 745 -13.87 36.53 49.99
C LYS A 745 -14.92 37.60 50.34
N ASN A 746 -16.19 37.21 50.38
CA ASN A 746 -17.31 38.01 50.84
C ASN A 746 -17.99 37.26 52.00
N GLU A 747 -18.01 37.88 53.18
CA GLU A 747 -18.42 37.22 54.43
C GLU A 747 -19.86 36.69 54.40
N PHE A 748 -20.77 37.38 53.71
CA PHE A 748 -22.17 36.95 53.61
C PHE A 748 -22.34 35.76 52.65
N ILE A 749 -21.60 35.76 51.55
CA ILE A 749 -21.63 34.67 50.56
C ILE A 749 -20.90 33.44 51.12
N ASP A 750 -19.81 33.64 51.88
CA ASP A 750 -19.06 32.55 52.51
C ASP A 750 -19.88 31.80 53.56
N LYS A 751 -20.83 32.48 54.22
CA LYS A 751 -21.75 31.82 55.15
C LYS A 751 -22.69 30.83 54.45
N PHE A 752 -23.20 31.19 53.27
CA PHE A 752 -24.00 30.31 52.42
C PHE A 752 -23.18 29.16 51.83
N ILE A 753 -21.95 29.46 51.38
CA ILE A 753 -21.01 28.45 50.87
C ILE A 753 -20.67 27.42 51.95
N GLN A 754 -20.44 27.85 53.20
CA GLN A 754 -20.17 26.94 54.32
C GLN A 754 -21.36 26.01 54.62
N GLU A 755 -22.58 26.51 54.56
CA GLU A 755 -23.80 25.70 54.75
C GLU A 755 -23.95 24.64 53.65
N ALA A 756 -23.69 25.02 52.39
CA ALA A 756 -23.68 24.11 51.25
C ALA A 756 -22.56 23.06 51.33
N GLN A 757 -21.36 23.45 51.81
CA GLN A 757 -20.25 22.53 52.06
C GLN A 757 -20.55 21.53 53.19
N LEU A 758 -21.31 21.93 54.21
CA LEU A 758 -21.72 21.06 55.32
C LEU A 758 -22.76 20.03 54.86
N ASN A 759 -23.74 20.46 54.07
CA ASN A 759 -24.78 19.58 53.53
C ASN A 759 -24.23 18.58 52.50
N ALA A 760 -23.17 18.93 51.78
CA ALA A 760 -22.53 18.02 50.83
C ALA A 760 -21.65 16.92 51.47
N LYS A 761 -21.44 16.94 52.80
CA LYS A 761 -20.69 15.90 53.56
C LYS A 761 -21.58 14.78 54.12
N ASN A 762 -22.88 15.02 54.24
CA ASN A 762 -23.89 14.04 54.67
C ASN A 762 -24.58 13.43 53.45
#